data_AF-A0A552F495-F1
#
_entry.id   AF-A0A552F495-F1
#
_cell.length_a   1.000
_cell.length_b   1.000
_cell.length_c   1.000
_cell.angle_alpha   90.00
_cell.angle_beta   90.00
_cell.angle_gamma   90.00
#
_symmetry.space_group_name_H-M   'P 1'
#
loop_
_entity.id
_entity.type
_entity.pdbx_description
1 polymer ?
#
loop_
_entity_poly.entity_id
_entity_poly.type
_entity_poly.pdbx_seq_one_letter_code
_entity_poly.pdbx_strand_id
1 'polypeptide(L)'
;MNQAVVLPTLIDIAAPLEGSDSIALPPYQGESFCLQNFPHSPLTLPQGSQVFSVAAPTYDAIPRQRILEYSVNYLNHALEVLELKNVLEPPRLLLVLPDKTRSAIAARLLIDSVLMLKEQFPALGFTLLFGLGTHPLMTSEEMEKHLGKVRYRTLLQQNIAIHQQTTRNPYLPTQKVWLTKSPAVESTDFMKLVRLLESCQAMVRQQIAPTADHSLEPHLALQEVINTSHAHLDPSIGETTKYLAKAMVSLNHRRRHTMVMPRLLWEHHLTIVAGDTDLHPYEGRGGSGGLHKMLTVALADLGTIRLSHSTRVLLDSQTRVGAGENVFVRILDWLAMALGEALTQDSDSCARALPLGFSVLSLQNGNVHGFWWSQKESSRQQLTSVKKQGQTQSVCHPLHLVITEAETGKGTDILAGARSLQYVADWDTPDNRILADTCHQRVALLFNPCDEPQNHGGIGNYGTKQQLQVLQALAEKHRYQLQGELSIVTSLSQCLNAIQHHRRKTLSRWLDHLQLVSEMDDFLDLVQDLVRLTQVLILFEQNPVLWQEELQALLSNYSNPYSKEGRAIAELLNSLLRGDSLGKIDQQLTDLRCHYHNTIGLGPGGQRSLRLYRILQKFEVLILATTNNNVLDFLEQLDPDLCALLPDAVANRFRENRVSCRLLGIVGINLNEHTCQTALDYGINYTKFYHPLVPNPQIGFLPQPLILRRC
;
A
#
# COMPACT_ATOMS: atom_id res chain seq x y z
N MET A 1 18.75 24.16 -23.55
CA MET A 1 17.75 23.16 -23.13
C MET A 1 17.91 21.96 -24.04
N ASN A 2 18.41 20.83 -23.54
CA ASN A 2 18.47 19.60 -24.32
C ASN A 2 17.08 18.95 -24.26
N GLN A 3 16.42 18.77 -25.41
CA GLN A 3 15.21 17.95 -25.44
C GLN A 3 15.62 16.50 -25.15
N ALA A 4 14.95 15.88 -24.17
CA ALA A 4 15.21 14.48 -23.84
C ALA A 4 14.92 13.59 -25.05
N VAL A 5 15.88 12.74 -25.42
CA VAL A 5 15.72 11.85 -26.57
C VAL A 5 14.75 10.73 -26.21
N VAL A 6 13.77 10.51 -27.09
CA VAL A 6 12.75 9.46 -26.93
C VAL A 6 13.21 8.19 -27.64
N LEU A 7 13.33 7.10 -26.90
CA LEU A 7 13.69 5.79 -27.44
C LEU A 7 12.45 5.02 -27.93
N PRO A 8 12.56 4.18 -28.98
CA PRO A 8 11.43 3.43 -29.51
C PRO A 8 10.89 2.42 -28.50
N THR A 9 9.60 2.11 -28.57
CA THR A 9 9.01 1.03 -27.75
C THR A 9 9.16 -0.31 -28.48
N LEU A 10 9.64 -1.33 -27.77
CA LEU A 10 9.67 -2.71 -28.25
C LEU A 10 8.87 -3.58 -27.27
N ILE A 11 7.94 -4.36 -27.81
CA ILE A 11 7.19 -5.36 -27.06
C ILE A 11 7.02 -6.60 -27.91
N ASP A 12 7.25 -7.76 -27.31
CA ASP A 12 7.01 -9.05 -27.95
C ASP A 12 6.28 -9.94 -26.93
N ILE A 13 5.21 -10.58 -27.38
CA ILE A 13 4.41 -11.52 -26.60
C ILE A 13 4.27 -12.76 -27.47
N ALA A 14 4.52 -13.92 -26.89
CA ALA A 14 4.38 -15.18 -27.60
C ALA A 14 2.97 -15.33 -28.19
N ALA A 15 2.84 -16.17 -29.22
CA ALA A 15 1.54 -16.48 -29.78
C ALA A 15 0.66 -17.19 -28.73
N PRO A 16 -0.66 -16.94 -28.73
CA PRO A 16 -1.57 -17.74 -27.94
C PRO A 16 -1.62 -19.18 -28.49
N LEU A 17 -1.75 -20.16 -27.60
CA LEU A 17 -1.96 -21.57 -27.94
C LEU A 17 -3.35 -21.75 -28.58
N GLU A 18 -3.44 -22.48 -29.68
CA GLU A 18 -4.71 -22.74 -30.38
C GLU A 18 -5.71 -23.48 -29.47
N GLY A 19 -6.97 -23.03 -29.44
CA GLY A 19 -8.07 -23.66 -28.70
C GLY A 19 -8.29 -23.17 -27.26
N SER A 20 -7.67 -22.06 -26.84
CA SER A 20 -7.79 -21.52 -25.48
C SER A 20 -9.06 -20.70 -25.25
N ASP A 21 -10.25 -21.28 -25.44
CA ASP A 21 -11.48 -20.68 -24.94
C ASP A 21 -11.59 -20.94 -23.43
N SER A 22 -11.98 -19.92 -22.66
CA SER A 22 -12.18 -20.04 -21.21
C SER A 22 -13.37 -20.96 -20.93
N ILE A 23 -13.10 -22.23 -20.69
CA ILE A 23 -14.12 -23.19 -20.25
C ILE A 23 -14.51 -22.80 -18.82
N ALA A 24 -15.80 -22.50 -18.60
CA ALA A 24 -16.32 -22.34 -17.25
C ALA A 24 -16.06 -23.65 -16.48
N LEU A 25 -15.34 -23.56 -15.36
CA LEU A 25 -15.05 -24.74 -14.55
C LEU A 25 -16.40 -25.36 -14.10
N PRO A 26 -16.62 -26.66 -14.34
CA PRO A 26 -17.83 -27.31 -13.87
C PRO A 26 -17.90 -27.22 -12.33
N PRO A 27 -19.11 -27.19 -11.75
CA PRO A 27 -19.26 -27.19 -10.31
C PRO A 27 -18.59 -28.42 -9.70
N TYR A 28 -18.00 -28.23 -8.52
CA TYR A 28 -17.27 -29.28 -7.83
C TYR A 28 -18.16 -30.48 -7.51
N GLN A 29 -17.68 -31.68 -7.85
CA GLN A 29 -18.43 -32.95 -7.81
C GLN A 29 -18.30 -33.71 -6.48
N GLY A 30 -17.67 -33.13 -5.45
CA GLY A 30 -17.55 -33.76 -4.12
C GLY A 30 -16.28 -34.56 -3.87
N GLU A 31 -15.23 -34.42 -4.71
CA GLU A 31 -13.99 -35.20 -4.59
C GLU A 31 -13.04 -34.68 -3.50
N SER A 32 -12.76 -35.47 -2.47
CA SER A 32 -11.86 -35.05 -1.40
C SER A 32 -10.46 -34.66 -1.91
N PHE A 33 -9.91 -33.57 -1.39
CA PHE A 33 -8.55 -33.10 -1.69
C PHE A 33 -7.82 -32.65 -0.42
N CYS A 34 -6.50 -32.52 -0.49
CA CYS A 34 -5.69 -31.98 0.60
C CYS A 34 -5.26 -30.55 0.30
N LEU A 35 -5.21 -29.72 1.35
CA LEU A 35 -4.65 -28.37 1.28
C LEU A 35 -3.12 -28.44 1.17
N GLN A 36 -2.50 -27.49 0.48
CA GLN A 36 -1.05 -27.46 0.30
C GLN A 36 -0.30 -27.37 1.63
N ASN A 37 -0.79 -26.52 2.54
CA ASN A 37 -0.16 -26.32 3.85
C ASN A 37 -0.55 -27.38 4.89
N PHE A 38 -1.57 -28.20 4.61
CA PHE A 38 -2.07 -29.24 5.52
C PHE A 38 -2.29 -30.56 4.75
N PRO A 39 -1.22 -31.16 4.21
CA PRO A 39 -1.32 -32.27 3.26
C PRO A 39 -1.89 -33.57 3.88
N HIS A 40 -1.87 -33.66 5.22
CA HIS A 40 -2.30 -34.84 5.96
C HIS A 40 -3.77 -34.78 6.44
N SER A 41 -4.47 -33.67 6.18
CA SER A 41 -5.87 -33.51 6.59
C SER A 41 -6.76 -33.29 5.35
N PRO A 42 -7.48 -34.33 4.89
CA PRO A 42 -8.36 -34.20 3.74
C PRO A 42 -9.52 -33.22 4.03
N LEU A 43 -9.99 -32.59 2.96
CA LEU A 43 -11.11 -31.66 2.95
C LEU A 43 -12.08 -32.08 1.84
N THR A 44 -13.39 -32.05 2.13
CA THR A 44 -14.44 -32.27 1.13
C THR A 44 -15.40 -31.09 1.16
N LEU A 45 -15.49 -30.36 0.05
CA LEU A 45 -16.41 -29.25 -0.05
C LEU A 45 -17.84 -29.76 -0.31
N PRO A 46 -18.90 -29.06 0.14
CA PRO A 46 -20.27 -29.41 -0.24
C PRO A 46 -20.47 -29.39 -1.76
N GLN A 47 -21.34 -30.26 -2.25
CA GLN A 47 -21.70 -30.29 -3.67
C GLN A 47 -22.26 -28.93 -4.12
N GLY A 48 -21.84 -28.45 -5.29
CA GLY A 48 -22.21 -27.13 -5.80
C GLY A 48 -21.32 -25.98 -5.33
N SER A 49 -20.29 -26.26 -4.52
CA SER A 49 -19.22 -25.28 -4.23
C SER A 49 -18.46 -24.89 -5.50
N GLN A 50 -18.00 -23.65 -5.56
CA GLN A 50 -17.15 -23.14 -6.64
C GLN A 50 -15.67 -23.24 -6.21
N VAL A 51 -14.86 -23.93 -7.01
CA VAL A 51 -13.40 -24.04 -6.81
C VAL A 51 -12.71 -23.19 -7.86
N PHE A 52 -11.93 -22.21 -7.42
CA PHE A 52 -11.24 -21.29 -8.31
C PHE A 52 -9.77 -21.67 -8.47
N SER A 53 -9.23 -21.51 -9.67
CA SER A 53 -7.82 -21.76 -9.96
C SER A 53 -7.27 -20.73 -10.95
N VAL A 54 -5.94 -20.63 -11.04
CA VAL A 54 -5.31 -19.91 -12.16
C VAL A 54 -5.54 -20.72 -13.43
N ALA A 55 -5.89 -20.05 -14.52
CA ALA A 55 -6.03 -20.70 -15.82
C ALA A 55 -4.68 -21.24 -16.29
N ALA A 56 -4.69 -22.37 -17.00
CA ALA A 56 -3.48 -22.88 -17.64
C ALA A 56 -2.89 -21.81 -18.57
N PRO A 57 -1.56 -21.74 -18.73
CA PRO A 57 -0.94 -20.78 -19.64
C PRO A 57 -1.44 -21.03 -21.04
N THR A 58 -1.85 -19.97 -21.69
CA THR A 58 -2.36 -19.99 -23.05
C THR A 58 -1.34 -19.44 -24.04
N TYR A 59 -0.05 -19.41 -23.69
CA TYR A 59 1.01 -18.75 -24.47
C TYR A 59 2.27 -19.61 -24.52
N ASP A 60 2.96 -19.61 -25.67
CA ASP A 60 4.26 -20.26 -25.80
C ASP A 60 5.37 -19.54 -25.00
N ALA A 61 6.47 -20.23 -24.75
CA ALA A 61 7.67 -19.63 -24.18
C ALA A 61 8.56 -19.04 -25.28
N ILE A 62 9.05 -17.81 -25.07
CA ILE A 62 10.04 -17.17 -25.94
C ILE A 62 11.44 -17.71 -25.57
N PRO A 63 12.19 -18.29 -26.54
CA PRO A 63 13.53 -18.79 -26.27
C PRO A 63 14.47 -17.69 -25.77
N ARG A 64 15.25 -18.00 -24.74
CA ARG A 64 16.20 -17.06 -24.12
C ARG A 64 17.12 -16.38 -25.13
N GLN A 65 17.65 -17.14 -26.09
CA GLN A 65 18.58 -16.62 -27.10
C GLN A 65 17.96 -15.48 -27.94
N ARG A 66 16.69 -15.65 -28.36
CA ARG A 66 15.95 -14.64 -29.12
C ARG A 66 15.77 -13.35 -28.31
N ILE A 67 15.50 -13.45 -27.01
CA ILE A 67 15.36 -12.28 -26.12
C ILE A 67 16.69 -11.52 -26.01
N LEU A 68 17.81 -12.23 -25.91
CA LEU A 68 19.14 -11.62 -25.85
C LEU A 68 19.47 -10.88 -27.15
N GLU A 69 19.20 -11.48 -28.31
CA GLU A 69 19.44 -10.87 -29.62
C GLU A 69 18.64 -9.57 -29.78
N TYR A 70 17.34 -9.58 -29.46
CA TYR A 70 16.53 -8.36 -29.49
C TYR A 70 17.05 -7.30 -28.51
N SER A 71 17.40 -7.70 -27.30
CA SER A 71 17.87 -6.78 -26.26
C SER A 71 19.22 -6.14 -26.63
N VAL A 72 20.18 -6.92 -27.17
CA VAL A 72 21.47 -6.39 -27.63
C VAL A 72 21.26 -5.43 -28.80
N ASN A 73 20.44 -5.78 -29.79
CA ASN A 73 20.13 -4.92 -30.92
C ASN A 73 19.45 -3.61 -30.48
N TYR A 74 18.49 -3.70 -29.56
CA TYR A 74 17.81 -2.54 -29.01
C TYR A 74 18.78 -1.61 -28.27
N LEU A 75 19.61 -2.16 -27.37
CA LEU A 75 20.60 -1.38 -26.62
C LEU A 75 21.63 -0.73 -27.56
N ASN A 76 22.10 -1.47 -28.57
CA ASN A 76 23.03 -0.96 -29.57
C ASN A 76 22.44 0.24 -30.32
N HIS A 77 21.17 0.14 -30.74
CA HIS A 77 20.44 1.23 -31.37
C HIS A 77 20.21 2.41 -30.42
N ALA A 78 19.91 2.15 -29.14
CA ALA A 78 19.77 3.21 -28.14
C ALA A 78 21.08 3.99 -27.95
N LEU A 79 22.24 3.31 -27.91
CA LEU A 79 23.54 3.99 -27.85
C LEU A 79 23.81 4.85 -29.09
N GLU A 80 23.35 4.46 -30.28
CA GLU A 80 23.46 5.25 -31.52
C GLU A 80 22.59 6.50 -31.45
N VAL A 81 21.31 6.33 -31.11
CA VAL A 81 20.32 7.43 -31.02
C VAL A 81 20.69 8.46 -29.96
N LEU A 82 21.35 8.03 -28.88
CA LEU A 82 21.85 8.91 -27.82
C LEU A 82 23.24 9.50 -28.12
N GLU A 83 23.80 9.22 -29.30
CA GLU A 83 25.13 9.66 -29.73
C GLU A 83 26.26 9.20 -28.78
N LEU A 84 26.04 8.10 -28.06
CA LEU A 84 26.93 7.59 -27.02
C LEU A 84 28.11 6.78 -27.55
N LYS A 85 28.12 6.46 -28.85
CA LYS A 85 29.22 5.73 -29.50
C LYS A 85 30.40 6.62 -29.90
N ASN A 86 30.16 7.92 -30.08
CA ASN A 86 31.13 8.87 -30.64
C ASN A 86 31.57 9.94 -29.62
N VAL A 87 31.31 9.74 -28.33
CA VAL A 87 31.68 10.68 -27.26
C VAL A 87 33.12 10.47 -26.80
N LEU A 88 33.76 11.56 -26.38
CA LEU A 88 35.12 11.57 -25.84
C LEU A 88 35.24 10.78 -24.52
N GLU A 89 34.16 10.75 -23.74
CA GLU A 89 34.08 9.96 -22.51
C GLU A 89 33.41 8.61 -22.77
N PRO A 90 33.86 7.53 -22.11
CA PRO A 90 33.22 6.22 -22.25
C PRO A 90 31.75 6.31 -21.80
N PRO A 91 30.79 5.76 -22.57
CA PRO A 91 29.40 5.78 -22.16
C PRO A 91 29.21 4.90 -20.92
N ARG A 92 28.26 5.32 -20.08
CA ARG A 92 28.04 4.78 -18.73
C ARG A 92 26.57 4.46 -18.57
N LEU A 93 26.24 3.20 -18.38
CA LEU A 93 24.89 2.72 -18.11
C LEU A 93 24.70 2.47 -16.62
N LEU A 94 23.55 2.85 -16.07
CA LEU A 94 23.13 2.44 -14.74
C LEU A 94 22.05 1.36 -14.86
N LEU A 95 22.31 0.17 -14.34
CA LEU A 95 21.35 -0.92 -14.31
C LEU A 95 20.69 -0.98 -12.92
N VAL A 96 19.43 -0.59 -12.83
CA VAL A 96 18.64 -0.67 -11.61
C VAL A 96 17.95 -2.02 -11.55
N LEU A 97 18.26 -2.80 -10.51
CA LEU A 97 17.84 -4.19 -10.38
C LEU A 97 16.91 -4.39 -9.16
N PRO A 98 15.96 -5.33 -9.22
CA PRO A 98 15.14 -5.70 -8.08
C PRO A 98 15.96 -6.50 -7.05
N ASP A 99 15.47 -6.56 -5.82
CA ASP A 99 16.13 -7.29 -4.73
C ASP A 99 15.74 -8.78 -4.66
N LYS A 100 16.29 -9.49 -3.66
CA LYS A 100 16.05 -10.92 -3.43
C LYS A 100 14.59 -11.31 -3.16
N THR A 101 13.70 -10.36 -2.89
CA THR A 101 12.27 -10.65 -2.65
C THR A 101 11.48 -10.82 -3.95
N ARG A 102 12.14 -10.57 -5.09
CA ARG A 102 11.61 -10.73 -6.44
C ARG A 102 12.37 -11.80 -7.21
N SER A 103 11.75 -12.30 -8.27
CA SER A 103 12.46 -13.08 -9.28
C SER A 103 13.46 -12.18 -10.01
N ALA A 104 14.50 -12.82 -10.54
CA ALA A 104 15.66 -12.15 -11.13
C ALA A 104 15.73 -12.34 -12.66
N ILE A 105 14.61 -12.67 -13.33
CA ILE A 105 14.63 -13.11 -14.73
C ILE A 105 15.06 -11.93 -15.62
N ALA A 106 14.37 -10.79 -15.51
CA ALA A 106 14.72 -9.57 -16.23
C ALA A 106 16.11 -9.08 -15.85
N ALA A 107 16.48 -9.12 -14.56
CA ALA A 107 17.80 -8.68 -14.10
C ALA A 107 18.93 -9.49 -14.76
N ARG A 108 18.81 -10.82 -14.78
CA ARG A 108 19.81 -11.71 -15.39
C ARG A 108 19.90 -11.50 -16.89
N LEU A 109 18.76 -11.41 -17.58
CA LEU A 109 18.70 -11.15 -19.02
C LEU A 109 19.32 -9.79 -19.39
N LEU A 110 19.02 -8.74 -18.63
CA LEU A 110 19.58 -7.41 -18.85
C LEU A 110 21.10 -7.41 -18.70
N ILE A 111 21.61 -7.99 -17.61
CA ILE A 111 23.06 -8.09 -17.37
C ILE A 111 23.73 -8.84 -18.52
N ASP A 112 23.13 -9.93 -19.00
CA ASP A 112 23.67 -10.69 -20.13
C ASP A 112 23.73 -9.88 -21.41
N SER A 113 22.65 -9.17 -21.74
CA SER A 113 22.60 -8.33 -22.93
C SER A 113 23.64 -7.21 -22.86
N VAL A 114 23.85 -6.61 -21.69
CA VAL A 114 24.87 -5.56 -21.52
C VAL A 114 26.28 -6.13 -21.57
N LEU A 115 26.54 -7.30 -20.99
CA LEU A 115 27.83 -7.99 -21.09
C LEU A 115 28.16 -8.34 -22.55
N MET A 116 27.21 -8.90 -23.30
CA MET A 116 27.37 -9.18 -24.73
C MET A 116 27.59 -7.91 -25.55
N LEU A 117 26.89 -6.83 -25.24
CA LEU A 117 27.10 -5.55 -25.92
C LEU A 117 28.48 -4.96 -25.60
N LYS A 118 28.98 -5.12 -24.37
CA LYS A 118 30.32 -4.69 -23.97
C LYS A 118 31.43 -5.44 -24.71
N GLU A 119 31.22 -6.70 -25.07
CA GLU A 119 32.18 -7.42 -25.94
C GLU A 119 32.30 -6.76 -27.32
N GLN A 120 31.20 -6.21 -27.85
CA GLN A 120 31.17 -5.47 -29.12
C GLN A 120 31.65 -4.03 -28.98
N PHE A 121 31.46 -3.42 -27.80
CA PHE A 121 31.85 -2.05 -27.49
C PHE A 121 32.61 -2.00 -26.14
N PRO A 122 33.92 -2.33 -26.12
CA PRO A 122 34.69 -2.52 -24.88
C PRO A 122 34.73 -1.31 -23.94
N ALA A 123 34.63 -0.10 -24.51
CA ALA A 123 34.57 1.17 -23.79
C ALA A 123 33.27 1.34 -22.97
N LEU A 124 32.22 0.53 -23.19
CA LEU A 124 30.98 0.61 -22.42
C LEU A 124 31.24 0.35 -20.94
N GLY A 125 31.05 1.36 -20.10
CA GLY A 125 30.97 1.23 -18.66
C GLY A 125 29.53 0.95 -18.22
N PHE A 126 29.35 0.14 -17.18
CA PHE A 126 28.07 0.05 -16.51
C PHE A 126 28.21 -0.23 -15.02
N THR A 127 27.20 0.19 -14.27
CA THR A 127 27.11 0.07 -12.80
C THR A 127 25.79 -0.61 -12.46
N LEU A 128 25.78 -1.44 -11.42
CA LEU A 128 24.57 -2.05 -10.89
C LEU A 128 24.11 -1.31 -9.63
N LEU A 129 22.82 -1.03 -9.53
CA LEU A 129 22.18 -0.52 -8.33
C LEU A 129 20.97 -1.38 -7.99
N PHE A 130 21.06 -2.15 -6.91
CA PHE A 130 19.89 -2.83 -6.37
C PHE A 130 18.98 -1.82 -5.68
N GLY A 131 17.71 -1.76 -6.08
CA GLY A 131 16.67 -0.99 -5.39
C GLY A 131 15.93 -1.86 -4.39
N LEU A 132 16.14 -1.60 -3.09
CA LEU A 132 15.60 -2.43 -2.00
C LEU A 132 14.39 -1.77 -1.32
N GLY A 133 14.13 -0.48 -1.57
CA GLY A 133 13.11 0.28 -0.85
C GLY A 133 13.33 0.20 0.65
N THR A 134 12.40 -0.41 1.39
CA THR A 134 12.48 -0.54 2.86
C THR A 134 13.17 -1.82 3.35
N HIS A 135 13.64 -2.68 2.44
CA HIS A 135 14.28 -3.95 2.79
C HIS A 135 15.73 -3.75 3.25
N PRO A 136 16.25 -4.66 4.10
CA PRO A 136 17.65 -4.62 4.52
C PRO A 136 18.59 -4.97 3.35
N LEU A 137 19.84 -4.51 3.46
CA LEU A 137 20.89 -4.82 2.50
C LEU A 137 21.01 -6.33 2.24
N MET A 138 21.26 -6.68 0.98
CA MET A 138 21.59 -8.03 0.57
C MET A 138 23.06 -8.32 0.90
N THR A 139 23.32 -9.51 1.43
CA THR A 139 24.69 -10.01 1.58
C THR A 139 25.28 -10.41 0.22
N SER A 140 26.60 -10.58 0.13
CA SER A 140 27.24 -11.07 -1.09
C SER A 140 26.73 -12.45 -1.52
N GLU A 141 26.45 -13.33 -0.57
CA GLU A 141 25.87 -14.65 -0.84
C GLU A 141 24.45 -14.54 -1.42
N GLU A 142 23.65 -13.61 -0.88
CA GLU A 142 22.29 -13.36 -1.38
C GLU A 142 22.31 -12.75 -2.79
N MET A 143 23.23 -11.82 -3.06
CA MET A 143 23.46 -11.29 -4.40
C MET A 143 23.93 -12.38 -5.38
N GLU A 144 24.86 -13.25 -4.96
CA GLU A 144 25.36 -14.37 -5.77
C GLU A 144 24.21 -15.34 -6.11
N LYS A 145 23.39 -15.70 -5.13
CA LYS A 145 22.22 -16.57 -5.32
C LYS A 145 21.19 -15.91 -6.24
N HIS A 146 20.93 -14.62 -6.05
CA HIS A 146 19.93 -13.88 -6.82
C HIS A 146 20.36 -13.72 -8.29
N LEU A 147 21.60 -13.33 -8.58
CA LEU A 147 22.10 -13.15 -9.95
C LEU A 147 22.56 -14.45 -10.62
N GLY A 148 22.93 -15.44 -9.82
CA GLY A 148 23.59 -16.67 -10.25
C GLY A 148 25.12 -16.55 -10.14
N LYS A 149 25.74 -17.61 -9.61
CA LYS A 149 27.17 -17.71 -9.27
C LYS A 149 28.12 -17.28 -10.37
N VAL A 150 27.91 -17.77 -11.59
CA VAL A 150 28.78 -17.46 -12.75
C VAL A 150 28.72 -15.96 -13.06
N ARG A 151 27.50 -15.42 -13.18
CA ARG A 151 27.26 -14.02 -13.53
C ARG A 151 27.81 -13.07 -12.48
N TYR A 152 27.60 -13.36 -11.20
CA TYR A 152 28.15 -12.56 -10.10
C TYR A 152 29.68 -12.52 -10.13
N ARG A 153 30.34 -13.66 -10.36
CA ARG A 153 31.81 -13.72 -10.47
C ARG A 153 32.34 -12.96 -11.68
N THR A 154 31.68 -13.06 -12.83
CA THR A 154 32.06 -12.30 -14.03
C THR A 154 32.00 -10.80 -13.78
N LEU A 155 30.96 -10.31 -13.10
CA LEU A 155 30.82 -8.90 -12.75
C LEU A 155 31.99 -8.42 -11.86
N LEU A 156 32.36 -9.20 -10.84
CA LEU A 156 33.49 -8.89 -9.96
C LEU A 156 34.83 -8.91 -10.71
N GLN A 157 35.05 -9.91 -11.57
CA GLN A 157 36.28 -10.03 -12.37
C GLN A 157 36.48 -8.87 -13.35
N GLN A 158 35.38 -8.32 -13.87
CA GLN A 158 35.41 -7.14 -14.75
C GLN A 158 35.42 -5.81 -13.98
N ASN A 159 35.57 -5.83 -12.66
CA ASN A 159 35.53 -4.65 -11.77
C ASN A 159 34.24 -3.82 -11.95
N ILE A 160 33.11 -4.48 -12.23
CA ILE A 160 31.82 -3.80 -12.34
C ILE A 160 31.32 -3.43 -10.94
N ALA A 161 31.01 -2.15 -10.74
CA ALA A 161 30.53 -1.66 -9.46
C ALA A 161 29.09 -2.15 -9.18
N ILE A 162 28.87 -2.63 -7.96
CA ILE A 162 27.56 -3.10 -7.47
C ILE A 162 27.22 -2.34 -6.19
N HIS A 163 26.15 -1.56 -6.26
CA HIS A 163 25.63 -0.75 -5.17
C HIS A 163 24.23 -1.20 -4.77
N GLN A 164 23.79 -0.73 -3.60
CA GLN A 164 22.46 -1.01 -3.07
C GLN A 164 21.87 0.30 -2.52
N GLN A 165 20.59 0.52 -2.77
CA GLN A 165 19.83 1.65 -2.23
C GLN A 165 18.70 1.12 -1.35
N THR A 166 18.65 1.57 -0.09
CA THR A 166 17.60 1.25 0.88
C THR A 166 17.34 2.46 1.78
N THR A 167 16.09 2.63 2.24
CA THR A 167 15.74 3.69 3.20
C THR A 167 16.40 3.50 4.56
N ARG A 168 16.85 2.29 4.89
CA ARG A 168 17.52 1.98 6.17
C ARG A 168 18.99 2.39 6.18
N ASN A 169 19.61 2.41 5.00
CA ASN A 169 20.99 2.80 4.78
C ASN A 169 21.09 3.44 3.39
N PRO A 170 20.65 4.71 3.26
CA PRO A 170 20.60 5.39 1.97
C PRO A 170 21.98 5.48 1.33
N TYR A 171 22.05 5.19 0.04
CA TYR A 171 23.26 5.36 -0.75
C TYR A 171 23.63 6.84 -0.82
N LEU A 172 24.87 7.15 -0.46
CA LEU A 172 25.43 8.50 -0.50
C LEU A 172 26.43 8.64 -1.67
N PRO A 173 26.54 9.82 -2.31
CA PRO A 173 25.76 11.03 -2.05
C PRO A 173 24.32 10.98 -2.62
N THR A 174 23.44 11.83 -2.08
CA THR A 174 22.03 11.97 -2.52
C THR A 174 21.77 13.31 -3.21
N GLN A 175 20.78 13.35 -4.10
CA GLN A 175 20.28 14.53 -4.78
C GLN A 175 18.80 14.77 -4.43
N LYS A 176 18.39 16.03 -4.27
CA LYS A 176 16.99 16.41 -4.02
C LYS A 176 16.27 16.73 -5.32
N VAL A 177 15.06 16.21 -5.48
CA VAL A 177 14.13 16.55 -6.56
C VAL A 177 12.94 17.29 -5.96
N TRP A 178 12.66 18.49 -6.46
CA TRP A 178 11.53 19.29 -6.02
C TRP A 178 10.26 18.85 -6.73
N LEU A 179 9.25 18.50 -5.96
CA LEU A 179 7.97 18.09 -6.51
C LEU A 179 7.05 19.29 -6.72
N THR A 180 6.30 19.23 -7.82
CA THR A 180 5.19 20.16 -8.10
C THR A 180 3.98 19.80 -7.24
N LYS A 181 2.78 20.31 -7.55
CA LYS A 181 1.57 19.97 -6.77
C LYS A 181 1.22 18.50 -6.97
N SER A 182 1.08 17.75 -5.88
CA SER A 182 0.68 16.33 -5.90
C SER A 182 -0.64 16.15 -6.67
N PRO A 183 -0.81 15.06 -7.44
CA PRO A 183 -2.12 14.68 -7.95
C PRO A 183 -3.06 14.53 -6.76
N ALA A 184 -4.20 15.23 -6.82
CA ALA A 184 -5.16 15.21 -5.74
C ALA A 184 -5.64 13.78 -5.50
N VAL A 185 -5.53 13.33 -4.26
CA VAL A 185 -6.46 12.34 -3.76
C VAL A 185 -7.64 13.16 -3.25
N GLU A 186 -8.79 13.06 -3.91
CA GLU A 186 -10.05 13.48 -3.31
C GLU A 186 -10.36 12.51 -2.17
N SER A 187 -9.67 12.62 -1.04
CA SER A 187 -9.92 11.77 0.12
C SER A 187 -10.42 12.59 1.30
N THR A 188 -11.26 11.91 2.08
CA THR A 188 -11.92 12.38 3.29
C THR A 188 -10.98 12.57 4.50
N ASP A 189 -9.68 12.65 4.26
CA ASP A 189 -8.65 12.52 5.28
C ASP A 189 -8.46 13.78 6.09
N PHE A 190 -8.53 13.62 7.40
CA PHE A 190 -8.57 14.74 8.33
C PHE A 190 -9.55 15.83 7.86
N MET A 191 -10.65 15.51 7.16
CA MET A 191 -11.51 16.52 6.53
C MET A 191 -12.05 17.55 7.51
N LYS A 192 -12.21 17.16 8.77
CA LYS A 192 -12.52 18.11 9.84
C LYS A 192 -11.40 19.13 10.00
N LEU A 193 -10.14 18.71 10.05
CA LEU A 193 -8.95 19.56 10.10
C LEU A 193 -8.77 20.39 8.82
N VAL A 194 -8.98 19.78 7.64
CA VAL A 194 -8.87 20.47 6.35
C VAL A 194 -9.95 21.54 6.23
N ARG A 195 -11.21 21.23 6.52
CA ARG A 195 -12.32 22.21 6.51
C ARG A 195 -12.10 23.32 7.53
N LEU A 196 -11.60 22.97 8.71
CA LEU A 196 -11.23 23.92 9.75
C LEU A 196 -10.14 24.87 9.25
N LEU A 197 -9.08 24.32 8.65
CA LEU A 197 -8.01 25.09 8.03
C LEU A 197 -8.52 25.98 6.90
N GLU A 198 -9.35 25.46 6.01
CA GLU A 198 -9.97 26.21 4.90
C GLU A 198 -10.85 27.35 5.41
N SER A 199 -11.61 27.13 6.49
CA SER A 199 -12.41 28.16 7.15
C SER A 199 -11.51 29.28 7.71
N CYS A 200 -10.45 28.93 8.43
CA CYS A 200 -9.47 29.91 8.91
C CYS A 200 -8.78 30.67 7.76
N GLN A 201 -8.41 29.96 6.69
CA GLN A 201 -7.82 30.59 5.50
C GLN A 201 -8.79 31.55 4.81
N ALA A 202 -10.08 31.21 4.73
CA ALA A 202 -11.11 32.06 4.16
C ALA A 202 -11.29 33.34 4.99
N MET A 203 -11.30 33.24 6.33
CA MET A 203 -11.35 34.41 7.21
C MET A 203 -10.14 35.31 7.04
N VAL A 204 -8.93 34.75 7.00
CA VAL A 204 -7.71 35.52 6.74
C VAL A 204 -7.76 36.20 5.37
N ARG A 205 -8.25 35.51 4.33
CA ARG A 205 -8.45 36.11 3.00
C ARG A 205 -9.46 37.25 3.01
N GLN A 206 -10.55 37.15 3.75
CA GLN A 206 -11.53 38.25 3.89
C GLN A 206 -10.90 39.51 4.50
N GLN A 207 -9.94 39.35 5.42
CA GLN A 207 -9.22 40.49 6.01
C GLN A 207 -8.22 41.13 5.02
N ILE A 208 -7.64 40.35 4.10
CA ILE A 208 -6.69 40.85 3.09
C ILE A 208 -7.41 41.39 1.84
N ALA A 209 -8.61 40.89 1.54
CA ALA A 209 -9.38 41.20 0.33
C ALA A 209 -9.48 42.70 -0.02
N PRO A 210 -9.67 43.65 0.94
CA PRO A 210 -9.75 45.07 0.62
C PRO A 210 -8.47 45.67 -0.02
N THR A 211 -7.37 44.93 -0.02
CA THR A 211 -6.03 45.41 -0.40
C THR A 211 -5.39 44.63 -1.55
N ALA A 212 -6.00 43.52 -1.97
CA ALA A 212 -5.47 42.63 -2.99
C ALA A 212 -6.05 42.98 -4.37
N ASP A 213 -5.21 43.00 -5.42
CA ASP A 213 -5.71 43.09 -6.79
C ASP A 213 -6.40 41.77 -7.18
N HIS A 214 -7.72 41.84 -7.36
CA HIS A 214 -8.55 40.70 -7.72
C HIS A 214 -8.38 40.25 -9.19
N SER A 215 -7.61 40.98 -10.00
CA SER A 215 -7.25 40.57 -11.37
C SER A 215 -6.09 39.58 -11.43
N LEU A 216 -5.34 39.40 -10.33
CA LEU A 216 -4.21 38.48 -10.24
C LEU A 216 -4.60 37.10 -9.69
N GLU A 217 -3.82 36.09 -10.08
CA GLU A 217 -3.83 34.77 -9.44
C GLU A 217 -3.61 34.89 -7.91
N PRO A 218 -4.28 34.11 -7.05
CA PRO A 218 -4.29 34.33 -5.60
C PRO A 218 -2.91 34.39 -4.93
N HIS A 219 -1.94 33.65 -5.43
CA HIS A 219 -0.57 33.66 -4.90
C HIS A 219 0.21 34.92 -5.33
N LEU A 220 -0.08 35.48 -6.51
CA LEU A 220 0.49 36.72 -7.01
C LEU A 220 -0.16 37.93 -6.33
N ALA A 221 -1.47 37.89 -6.12
CA ALA A 221 -2.20 38.92 -5.37
C ALA A 221 -1.66 39.05 -3.93
N LEU A 222 -1.37 37.93 -3.26
CA LEU A 222 -0.72 37.94 -1.95
C LEU A 222 0.71 38.50 -1.99
N GLN A 223 1.49 38.15 -3.02
CA GLN A 223 2.84 38.65 -3.20
C GLN A 223 2.86 40.16 -3.46
N GLU A 224 1.88 40.66 -4.21
CA GLU A 224 1.69 42.08 -4.47
C GLU A 224 1.36 42.82 -3.18
N VAL A 225 0.39 42.36 -2.38
CA VAL A 225 0.07 42.93 -1.07
C VAL A 225 1.32 43.02 -0.17
N ILE A 226 2.20 42.01 -0.18
CA ILE A 226 3.47 42.06 0.56
C ILE A 226 4.36 43.22 0.10
N ASN A 227 4.34 43.51 -1.20
CA ASN A 227 5.21 44.48 -1.86
C ASN A 227 4.62 45.92 -1.87
N THR A 228 3.29 46.08 -1.86
CA THR A 228 2.61 47.38 -2.10
C THR A 228 1.97 48.05 -0.87
N SER A 229 1.89 47.39 0.29
CA SER A 229 1.14 47.83 1.49
C SER A 229 1.59 49.15 2.18
N HIS A 230 2.35 50.03 1.52
CA HIS A 230 2.78 51.32 2.08
C HIS A 230 2.01 52.55 1.57
N ALA A 231 1.19 52.44 0.51
CA ALA A 231 0.75 53.64 -0.21
C ALA A 231 -0.51 54.34 0.33
N HIS A 232 -1.51 53.61 0.89
CA HIS A 232 -2.85 54.20 1.14
C HIS A 232 -3.60 53.70 2.39
N LEU A 233 -2.95 52.96 3.29
CA LEU A 233 -3.57 52.44 4.52
C LEU A 233 -2.93 53.07 5.75
N ASP A 234 -3.65 53.09 6.88
CA ASP A 234 -3.07 53.35 8.19
C ASP A 234 -1.83 52.45 8.37
N PRO A 235 -0.66 52.98 8.78
CA PRO A 235 0.58 52.22 8.94
C PRO A 235 0.41 50.94 9.77
N SER A 236 -0.46 50.98 10.79
CA SER A 236 -0.78 49.82 11.61
C SER A 236 -1.55 48.75 10.85
N ILE A 237 -2.43 49.12 9.92
CA ILE A 237 -3.20 48.22 9.05
C ILE A 237 -2.30 47.67 7.93
N GLY A 238 -1.43 48.48 7.32
CA GLY A 238 -0.53 48.07 6.24
C GLY A 238 0.52 47.03 6.65
N GLU A 239 1.15 47.19 7.82
CA GLU A 239 2.09 46.18 8.35
C GLU A 239 1.38 44.87 8.71
N THR A 240 0.17 44.99 9.21
CA THR A 240 -0.67 43.87 9.63
C THR A 240 -1.15 43.03 8.43
N THR A 241 -1.61 43.66 7.36
CA THR A 241 -1.96 42.99 6.10
C THR A 241 -0.74 42.32 5.44
N LYS A 242 0.44 42.96 5.50
CA LYS A 242 1.70 42.38 5.03
C LYS A 242 2.11 41.14 5.84
N TYR A 243 1.88 41.13 7.14
CA TYR A 243 2.11 39.97 8.01
C TYR A 243 1.16 38.81 7.64
N LEU A 244 -0.13 39.08 7.46
CA LEU A 244 -1.13 38.11 6.99
C LEU A 244 -0.74 37.49 5.65
N ALA A 245 -0.36 38.33 4.68
CA ALA A 245 0.03 37.88 3.35
C ALA A 245 1.32 37.03 3.39
N LYS A 246 2.32 37.41 4.19
CA LYS A 246 3.53 36.59 4.42
C LYS A 246 3.23 35.25 5.06
N ALA A 247 2.32 35.21 6.04
CA ALA A 247 1.89 33.97 6.68
C ALA A 247 1.21 33.06 5.65
N MET A 248 0.30 33.58 4.83
CA MET A 248 -0.36 32.84 3.76
C MET A 248 0.61 32.32 2.68
N VAL A 249 1.58 33.14 2.26
CA VAL A 249 2.62 32.73 1.31
C VAL A 249 3.50 31.63 1.89
N SER A 250 3.89 31.72 3.17
CA SER A 250 4.63 30.66 3.86
C SER A 250 3.86 29.33 3.90
N LEU A 251 2.54 29.38 4.16
CA LEU A 251 1.66 28.21 4.16
C LEU A 251 1.55 27.56 2.76
N ASN A 252 1.48 28.38 1.70
CA ASN A 252 1.41 27.89 0.32
C ASN A 252 2.72 27.25 -0.16
N HIS A 253 3.88 27.74 0.30
CA HIS A 253 5.19 27.19 -0.08
C HIS A 253 5.59 25.92 0.67
N ARG A 254 5.08 25.71 1.90
CA ARG A 254 5.43 24.57 2.77
C ARG A 254 4.83 23.23 2.33
N ARG A 255 3.89 23.23 1.37
CA ARG A 255 3.32 21.98 0.80
C ARG A 255 4.12 21.39 -0.38
N ARG A 256 5.35 21.86 -0.61
CA ARG A 256 6.22 21.27 -1.64
C ARG A 256 6.95 20.06 -1.05
N HIS A 257 6.55 18.87 -1.48
CA HIS A 257 7.29 17.65 -1.18
C HIS A 257 8.63 17.64 -1.91
N THR A 258 9.62 16.96 -1.35
CA THR A 258 10.91 16.71 -2.01
C THR A 258 11.19 15.23 -2.02
N MET A 259 11.63 14.70 -3.16
CA MET A 259 12.21 13.36 -3.22
C MET A 259 13.71 13.44 -2.97
N VAL A 260 14.26 12.49 -2.24
CA VAL A 260 15.70 12.32 -2.08
C VAL A 260 16.12 11.03 -2.75
N MET A 261 17.04 11.13 -3.71
CA MET A 261 17.42 10.06 -4.63
C MET A 261 18.94 9.84 -4.63
N PRO A 262 19.45 8.64 -4.96
CA PRO A 262 20.89 8.43 -5.15
C PRO A 262 21.44 9.32 -6.27
N ARG A 263 22.53 10.05 -6.00
CA ARG A 263 23.19 10.92 -7.01
C ARG A 263 23.68 10.13 -8.22
N LEU A 264 23.90 8.82 -8.06
CA LEU A 264 24.29 7.89 -9.12
C LEU A 264 23.39 8.00 -10.37
N LEU A 265 22.12 8.36 -10.22
CA LEU A 265 21.19 8.55 -11.34
C LEU A 265 21.59 9.71 -12.27
N TRP A 266 22.24 10.76 -11.75
CA TRP A 266 22.74 11.92 -12.51
C TRP A 266 24.11 11.66 -13.15
N GLU A 267 24.83 10.62 -12.70
CA GLU A 267 26.21 10.31 -13.08
C GLU A 267 26.32 9.30 -14.24
N HIS A 268 25.18 8.84 -14.77
CA HIS A 268 25.10 7.89 -15.88
C HIS A 268 24.31 8.46 -17.06
N HIS A 269 24.74 8.11 -18.26
CA HIS A 269 24.17 8.62 -19.51
C HIS A 269 22.78 8.04 -19.80
N LEU A 270 22.54 6.80 -19.37
CA LEU A 270 21.26 6.10 -19.50
C LEU A 270 21.04 5.21 -18.28
N THR A 271 19.88 5.36 -17.62
CA THR A 271 19.42 4.47 -16.57
C THR A 271 18.45 3.43 -17.17
N ILE A 272 18.71 2.15 -16.90
CA ILE A 272 17.89 1.04 -17.36
C ILE A 272 17.38 0.26 -16.15
N VAL A 273 16.07 0.08 -16.07
CA VAL A 273 15.38 -0.49 -14.92
C VAL A 273 14.85 -1.87 -15.28
N ALA A 274 15.38 -2.91 -14.65
CA ALA A 274 14.89 -4.26 -14.82
C ALA A 274 13.76 -4.58 -13.84
N GLY A 275 12.74 -5.31 -14.28
CA GLY A 275 11.78 -5.90 -13.36
C GLY A 275 10.84 -6.92 -13.99
N ASP A 276 10.48 -7.93 -13.21
CA ASP A 276 9.55 -8.97 -13.67
C ASP A 276 8.10 -8.49 -13.51
N THR A 277 7.29 -8.64 -14.56
CA THR A 277 5.87 -8.27 -14.59
C THR A 277 5.05 -9.32 -13.84
N ASP A 278 4.45 -8.90 -12.73
CA ASP A 278 3.57 -9.73 -11.90
C ASP A 278 2.41 -8.90 -11.33
N LEU A 279 1.35 -9.51 -10.81
CA LEU A 279 0.24 -8.76 -10.21
C LEU A 279 0.61 -8.17 -8.84
N HIS A 280 0.17 -6.93 -8.58
CA HIS A 280 0.34 -6.26 -7.28
C HIS A 280 -1.00 -5.77 -6.74
N PRO A 281 -1.34 -6.02 -5.45
CA PRO A 281 -2.67 -5.74 -4.89
C PRO A 281 -3.12 -4.28 -5.06
N TYR A 282 -2.20 -3.34 -4.93
CA TYR A 282 -2.50 -1.90 -4.96
C TYR A 282 -2.26 -1.24 -6.32
N GLU A 283 -1.62 -1.94 -7.27
CA GLU A 283 -1.29 -1.34 -8.56
C GLU A 283 -2.37 -1.68 -9.58
N GLY A 284 -3.24 -0.71 -9.89
CA GLY A 284 -4.44 -0.95 -10.70
C GLY A 284 -4.15 -1.40 -12.12
N ARG A 285 -3.00 -0.97 -12.68
CA ARG A 285 -2.51 -1.44 -13.99
C ARG A 285 -2.12 -2.92 -13.96
N GLY A 286 -2.00 -3.50 -12.77
CA GLY A 286 -1.79 -4.92 -12.52
C GLY A 286 -0.32 -5.33 -12.47
N GLY A 287 0.65 -4.43 -12.35
CA GLY A 287 2.05 -4.79 -12.62
C GLY A 287 3.07 -4.41 -11.56
N SER A 288 3.44 -5.28 -10.64
CA SER A 288 4.70 -5.18 -9.90
C SER A 288 5.91 -5.16 -10.85
N GLY A 289 7.03 -4.60 -10.38
CA GLY A 289 8.31 -4.60 -11.12
C GLY A 289 8.38 -3.61 -12.29
N GLY A 290 7.41 -2.70 -12.42
CA GLY A 290 7.41 -1.67 -13.46
C GLY A 290 8.44 -0.56 -13.26
N LEU A 291 8.73 0.18 -14.34
CA LEU A 291 9.71 1.27 -14.37
C LEU A 291 9.45 2.29 -13.25
N HIS A 292 8.23 2.80 -13.18
CA HIS A 292 7.87 3.86 -12.25
C HIS A 292 7.97 3.39 -10.79
N LYS A 293 7.52 2.17 -10.49
CA LYS A 293 7.58 1.62 -9.13
C LYS A 293 9.02 1.41 -8.68
N MET A 294 9.88 0.89 -9.55
CA MET A 294 11.30 0.72 -9.24
C MET A 294 11.98 2.07 -8.97
N LEU A 295 11.70 3.09 -9.78
CA LEU A 295 12.25 4.43 -9.56
C LEU A 295 11.74 5.08 -8.27
N THR A 296 10.45 4.96 -7.96
CA THR A 296 9.80 5.79 -6.92
C THR A 296 9.59 5.07 -5.59
N VAL A 297 9.71 3.74 -5.57
CA VAL A 297 9.59 2.93 -4.35
C VAL A 297 10.87 2.19 -4.03
N ALA A 298 11.60 1.68 -5.02
CA ALA A 298 12.80 0.89 -4.76
C ALA A 298 14.04 1.77 -4.51
N LEU A 299 14.09 2.97 -5.12
CA LEU A 299 15.22 3.89 -4.98
C LEU A 299 14.96 5.09 -4.07
N ALA A 300 13.71 5.51 -3.93
CA ALA A 300 13.37 6.74 -3.23
C ALA A 300 13.55 6.63 -1.70
N ASP A 301 13.64 7.79 -1.07
CA ASP A 301 13.62 7.91 0.38
C ASP A 301 12.26 7.55 0.99
N LEU A 302 12.25 7.40 2.31
CA LEU A 302 11.10 6.94 3.06
C LEU A 302 9.91 7.90 2.98
N GLY A 303 10.15 9.21 2.97
CA GLY A 303 9.11 10.23 2.85
C GLY A 303 8.38 10.10 1.51
N THR A 304 9.13 9.89 0.43
CA THR A 304 8.55 9.64 -0.90
C THR A 304 7.74 8.34 -0.97
N ILE A 305 8.26 7.24 -0.40
CA ILE A 305 7.56 5.94 -0.39
C ILE A 305 6.19 6.06 0.32
N ARG A 306 6.14 6.82 1.42
CA ARG A 306 4.92 7.03 2.21
C ARG A 306 3.80 7.69 1.42
N LEU A 307 4.11 8.55 0.45
CA LEU A 307 3.10 9.21 -0.39
C LEU A 307 2.23 8.18 -1.12
N SER A 308 2.83 7.12 -1.65
CA SER A 308 2.12 6.03 -2.35
C SER A 308 1.60 4.92 -1.42
N HIS A 309 2.08 4.82 -0.18
CA HIS A 309 1.73 3.73 0.75
C HIS A 309 1.00 4.22 2.01
N SER A 310 0.38 5.38 1.94
CA SER A 310 -0.47 5.94 3.01
C SER A 310 -1.79 5.18 3.11
N THR A 311 -2.42 5.21 4.29
CA THR A 311 -3.71 4.57 4.57
C THR A 311 -4.76 5.03 3.57
N ARG A 312 -4.81 6.33 3.27
CA ARG A 312 -5.72 6.88 2.28
C ARG A 312 -5.59 6.27 0.90
N VAL A 313 -4.35 6.10 0.42
CA VAL A 313 -4.10 5.54 -0.91
C VAL A 313 -4.42 4.05 -0.89
N LEU A 314 -3.99 3.33 0.15
CA LEU A 314 -4.14 1.89 0.22
C LEU A 314 -5.55 1.43 0.60
N LEU A 315 -6.42 2.31 1.12
CA LEU A 315 -7.84 2.06 1.36
C LEU A 315 -8.77 2.66 0.30
N ASP A 316 -8.25 3.46 -0.62
CA ASP A 316 -9.04 4.01 -1.71
C ASP A 316 -9.75 2.88 -2.49
N SER A 317 -11.02 3.13 -2.81
CA SER A 317 -11.91 2.14 -3.42
C SER A 317 -11.49 1.76 -4.85
N GLN A 318 -10.76 2.65 -5.54
CA GLN A 318 -10.21 2.40 -6.88
C GLN A 318 -8.83 1.73 -6.79
N THR A 319 -8.21 1.71 -5.61
CA THR A 319 -6.89 1.12 -5.40
C THR A 319 -6.97 -0.40 -5.25
N ARG A 320 -7.27 -1.06 -6.37
CA ARG A 320 -7.31 -2.52 -6.52
C ARG A 320 -6.63 -2.95 -7.81
N VAL A 321 -5.88 -4.05 -7.77
CA VAL A 321 -5.24 -4.69 -8.93
C VAL A 321 -6.24 -4.82 -10.08
N GLY A 322 -5.84 -4.57 -11.32
CA GLY A 322 -6.71 -4.79 -12.49
C GLY A 322 -7.85 -3.78 -12.71
N ALA A 323 -7.98 -2.73 -11.88
CA ALA A 323 -8.93 -1.63 -12.12
C ALA A 323 -8.45 -0.59 -13.15
N GLY A 324 -7.21 -0.69 -13.64
CA GLY A 324 -6.63 0.30 -14.57
C GLY A 324 -5.86 1.40 -13.84
N GLU A 325 -6.12 2.66 -14.16
CA GLU A 325 -5.47 3.79 -13.49
C GLU A 325 -6.15 4.05 -12.13
N ASN A 326 -5.36 4.14 -11.06
CA ASN A 326 -5.85 4.39 -9.70
C ASN A 326 -4.96 5.42 -8.99
N VAL A 327 -5.35 5.86 -7.80
CA VAL A 327 -4.62 6.86 -7.02
C VAL A 327 -3.16 6.47 -6.80
N PHE A 328 -2.92 5.21 -6.41
CA PHE A 328 -1.57 4.66 -6.24
C PHE A 328 -0.72 4.86 -7.49
N VAL A 329 -1.24 4.45 -8.66
CA VAL A 329 -0.59 4.58 -9.97
C VAL A 329 -0.33 6.04 -10.32
N ARG A 330 -1.29 6.94 -10.14
CA ARG A 330 -1.13 8.38 -10.44
C ARG A 330 0.01 9.00 -9.63
N ILE A 331 0.14 8.63 -8.36
CA ILE A 331 1.25 9.08 -7.51
C ILE A 331 2.58 8.57 -8.04
N LEU A 332 2.68 7.27 -8.37
CA LEU A 332 3.93 6.72 -8.93
C LEU A 332 4.31 7.39 -10.25
N ASP A 333 3.35 7.63 -11.13
CA ASP A 333 3.57 8.25 -12.43
C ASP A 333 4.04 9.70 -12.27
N TRP A 334 3.39 10.46 -11.39
CA TRP A 334 3.79 11.84 -11.05
C TRP A 334 5.22 11.91 -10.49
N LEU A 335 5.56 11.04 -9.53
CA LEU A 335 6.91 10.99 -8.95
C LEU A 335 7.97 10.58 -9.99
N ALA A 336 7.66 9.61 -10.84
CA ALA A 336 8.58 9.15 -11.89
C ALA A 336 8.80 10.23 -12.97
N MET A 337 7.74 10.96 -13.34
CA MET A 337 7.84 12.10 -14.25
C MET A 337 8.70 13.22 -13.67
N ALA A 338 8.47 13.60 -12.41
CA ALA A 338 9.27 14.63 -11.75
C ALA A 338 10.76 14.26 -11.67
N LEU A 339 11.06 12.97 -11.41
CA LEU A 339 12.44 12.47 -11.46
C LEU A 339 13.02 12.54 -12.88
N GLY A 340 12.27 12.14 -13.90
CA GLY A 340 12.70 12.19 -15.29
C GLY A 340 12.98 13.62 -15.78
N GLU A 341 12.13 14.57 -15.39
CA GLU A 341 12.34 16.00 -15.63
C GLU A 341 13.61 16.50 -14.95
N ALA A 342 13.80 16.18 -13.67
CA ALA A 342 15.01 16.55 -12.94
C ALA A 342 16.28 15.99 -13.58
N LEU A 343 16.26 14.71 -14.01
CA LEU A 343 17.42 14.09 -14.66
C LEU A 343 17.77 14.72 -16.02
N THR A 344 16.80 15.28 -16.74
CA THR A 344 17.03 15.77 -18.10
C THR A 344 17.19 17.30 -18.17
N GLN A 345 16.75 18.03 -17.15
CA GLN A 345 16.81 19.49 -17.07
C GLN A 345 17.93 20.02 -16.16
N ASP A 346 18.39 19.22 -15.20
CA ASP A 346 19.50 19.61 -14.32
C ASP A 346 20.81 19.70 -15.12
N SER A 347 21.48 20.86 -15.04
CA SER A 347 22.74 21.11 -15.75
C SER A 347 23.87 20.20 -15.29
N ASP A 348 23.79 19.70 -14.06
CA ASP A 348 24.80 18.81 -13.48
C ASP A 348 24.53 17.33 -13.79
N SER A 349 23.44 17.02 -14.52
CA SER A 349 23.11 15.67 -14.97
C SER A 349 23.79 15.35 -16.30
N CYS A 350 24.37 14.15 -16.40
CA CYS A 350 24.85 13.62 -17.68
C CYS A 350 23.83 12.75 -18.41
N ALA A 351 22.64 12.55 -17.83
CA ALA A 351 21.59 11.73 -18.44
C ALA A 351 21.15 12.33 -19.79
N ARG A 352 21.14 11.50 -20.85
CA ARG A 352 20.76 11.90 -22.21
C ARG A 352 19.30 11.61 -22.55
N ALA A 353 18.64 10.80 -21.72
CA ALA A 353 17.28 10.34 -21.93
C ALA A 353 16.59 10.08 -20.60
N LEU A 354 15.26 9.97 -20.65
CA LEU A 354 14.48 9.46 -19.52
C LEU A 354 14.88 8.00 -19.22
N PRO A 355 14.77 7.55 -17.96
CA PRO A 355 14.99 6.16 -17.60
C PRO A 355 14.20 5.19 -18.48
N LEU A 356 14.86 4.11 -18.87
CA LEU A 356 14.34 3.08 -19.77
C LEU A 356 13.93 1.84 -18.96
N GLY A 357 12.73 1.34 -19.16
CA GLY A 357 12.28 0.09 -18.53
C GLY A 357 12.61 -1.14 -19.38
N PHE A 358 12.99 -2.23 -18.73
CA PHE A 358 13.05 -3.58 -19.27
C PHE A 358 12.29 -4.54 -18.37
N SER A 359 11.25 -5.17 -18.89
CA SER A 359 10.45 -6.12 -18.12
C SER A 359 10.16 -7.39 -18.87
N VAL A 360 9.99 -8.49 -18.11
CA VAL A 360 9.60 -9.79 -18.66
C VAL A 360 8.34 -10.31 -17.99
N LEU A 361 7.54 -11.07 -18.74
CA LEU A 361 6.37 -11.79 -18.26
C LEU A 361 6.71 -13.27 -18.10
N SER A 362 6.52 -13.81 -16.90
CA SER A 362 6.62 -15.25 -16.63
C SER A 362 5.26 -15.80 -16.13
N LEU A 363 4.70 -16.75 -16.89
CA LEU A 363 3.46 -17.43 -16.54
C LEU A 363 3.71 -18.72 -15.74
N GLN A 364 4.76 -19.47 -16.06
CA GLN A 364 5.14 -20.72 -15.39
C GLN A 364 6.66 -20.95 -15.38
N ASN A 365 7.15 -21.56 -14.29
CA ASN A 365 8.48 -22.18 -14.18
C ASN A 365 9.68 -21.32 -14.64
N GLY A 366 9.57 -19.99 -14.50
CA GLY A 366 10.63 -19.05 -14.90
C GLY A 366 10.81 -18.88 -16.40
N ASN A 367 9.94 -19.48 -17.23
CA ASN A 367 9.93 -19.27 -18.67
C ASN A 367 9.36 -17.89 -19.02
N VAL A 368 9.96 -17.23 -20.00
CA VAL A 368 9.52 -15.91 -20.47
C VAL A 368 8.49 -16.09 -21.59
N HIS A 369 7.34 -15.42 -21.46
CA HIS A 369 6.23 -15.47 -22.43
C HIS A 369 6.01 -14.12 -23.13
N GLY A 370 6.69 -13.08 -22.63
CA GLY A 370 6.71 -11.76 -23.25
C GLY A 370 7.78 -10.89 -22.61
N PHE A 371 8.27 -9.89 -23.33
CA PHE A 371 9.22 -8.91 -22.83
C PHE A 371 8.95 -7.52 -23.41
N TRP A 372 9.44 -6.50 -22.72
CA TRP A 372 9.12 -5.11 -22.99
C TRP A 372 10.32 -4.20 -22.76
N TRP A 373 10.53 -3.26 -23.67
CA TRP A 373 11.46 -2.13 -23.58
C TRP A 373 10.72 -0.82 -23.90
N SER A 374 10.67 0.12 -22.96
CA SER A 374 10.15 1.48 -23.22
C SER A 374 10.44 2.44 -22.08
N GLN A 375 10.40 3.74 -22.39
CA GLN A 375 10.31 4.81 -21.40
C GLN A 375 8.86 5.05 -20.94
N LYS A 376 7.86 4.48 -21.63
CA LYS A 376 6.43 4.67 -21.36
C LYS A 376 5.84 3.48 -20.62
N GLU A 377 5.71 3.58 -19.30
CA GLU A 377 5.14 2.53 -18.45
C GLU A 377 3.77 2.01 -18.91
N SER A 378 2.94 2.86 -19.52
CA SER A 378 1.64 2.48 -20.07
C SER A 378 1.71 1.38 -21.14
N SER A 379 2.81 1.29 -21.89
CA SER A 379 2.99 0.24 -22.91
C SER A 379 3.25 -1.14 -22.31
N ARG A 380 3.78 -1.22 -21.08
CA ARG A 380 3.96 -2.49 -20.36
C ARG A 380 2.64 -3.18 -20.01
N GLN A 381 1.52 -2.44 -20.01
CA GLN A 381 0.20 -2.96 -19.66
C GLN A 381 -0.25 -4.13 -20.55
N GLN A 382 0.30 -4.28 -21.76
CA GLN A 382 0.05 -5.44 -22.61
C GLN A 382 0.62 -6.74 -22.03
N LEU A 383 1.79 -6.70 -21.36
CA LEU A 383 2.30 -7.88 -20.64
C LEU A 383 1.39 -8.19 -19.43
N THR A 384 0.94 -7.14 -18.76
CA THR A 384 0.11 -7.27 -17.57
C THR A 384 -1.30 -7.78 -17.88
N SER A 385 -1.88 -7.42 -19.03
CA SER A 385 -3.20 -7.90 -19.44
C SER A 385 -3.20 -9.42 -19.63
N VAL A 386 -2.14 -9.98 -20.20
CA VAL A 386 -1.94 -11.44 -20.32
C VAL A 386 -1.92 -12.10 -18.94
N LYS A 387 -1.11 -11.58 -18.00
CA LYS A 387 -1.07 -12.12 -16.63
C LYS A 387 -2.44 -12.03 -15.94
N LYS A 388 -3.14 -10.90 -16.12
CA LYS A 388 -4.46 -10.64 -15.54
C LYS A 388 -5.52 -11.59 -16.07
N GLN A 389 -5.51 -11.90 -17.37
CA GLN A 389 -6.44 -12.87 -17.97
C GLN A 389 -6.34 -14.23 -17.29
N GLY A 390 -5.11 -14.76 -17.11
CA GLY A 390 -4.92 -16.04 -16.43
C GLY A 390 -5.29 -16.06 -14.95
N GLN A 391 -5.36 -14.91 -14.28
CA GLN A 391 -5.71 -14.78 -12.86
C GLN A 391 -7.13 -14.27 -12.60
N THR A 392 -7.90 -14.01 -13.66
CA THR A 392 -9.30 -13.57 -13.53
C THR A 392 -10.22 -14.78 -13.59
N GLN A 393 -11.15 -14.88 -12.63
CA GLN A 393 -12.14 -15.95 -12.55
C GLN A 393 -13.54 -15.36 -12.35
N SER A 394 -14.54 -16.04 -12.90
CA SER A 394 -15.93 -15.60 -12.84
C SER A 394 -16.66 -16.25 -11.66
N VAL A 395 -17.50 -15.47 -10.98
CA VAL A 395 -18.33 -15.89 -9.84
C VAL A 395 -19.79 -15.88 -10.28
N CYS A 396 -20.42 -17.06 -10.27
CA CYS A 396 -21.79 -17.26 -10.79
C CYS A 396 -22.89 -16.87 -9.80
N HIS A 397 -22.60 -16.91 -8.50
CA HIS A 397 -23.53 -16.54 -7.43
C HIS A 397 -22.77 -15.87 -6.28
N PRO A 398 -23.36 -14.87 -5.61
CA PRO A 398 -22.75 -14.24 -4.44
C PRO A 398 -22.38 -15.26 -3.37
N LEU A 399 -21.14 -15.20 -2.89
CA LEU A 399 -20.58 -16.13 -1.92
C LEU A 399 -20.97 -15.73 -0.49
N HIS A 400 -21.36 -16.72 0.30
CA HIS A 400 -21.69 -16.58 1.72
C HIS A 400 -20.52 -17.04 2.61
N LEU A 401 -19.80 -18.07 2.15
CA LEU A 401 -18.59 -18.58 2.78
C LEU A 401 -17.45 -18.58 1.77
N VAL A 402 -16.36 -17.92 2.12
CA VAL A 402 -15.12 -17.90 1.35
C VAL A 402 -14.07 -18.69 2.11
N ILE A 403 -13.56 -19.74 1.48
CA ILE A 403 -12.52 -20.61 2.04
C ILE A 403 -11.23 -20.34 1.29
N THR A 404 -10.12 -20.20 2.01
CA THR A 404 -8.81 -20.02 1.41
C THR A 404 -7.72 -20.69 2.23
N GLU A 405 -6.57 -20.90 1.62
CA GLU A 405 -5.33 -21.24 2.31
C GLU A 405 -4.24 -20.21 2.03
N ALA A 406 -3.26 -20.13 2.93
CA ALA A 406 -2.09 -19.27 2.72
C ALA A 406 -1.28 -19.75 1.51
N GLU A 407 -0.79 -18.84 0.67
CA GLU A 407 0.14 -19.21 -0.40
C GLU A 407 1.40 -19.87 0.20
N THR A 408 1.97 -20.84 -0.51
CA THR A 408 3.22 -21.52 -0.10
C THR A 408 4.31 -20.48 0.22
N GLY A 409 4.90 -20.58 1.42
CA GLY A 409 5.92 -19.65 1.90
C GLY A 409 5.42 -18.25 2.29
N LYS A 410 4.09 -18.03 2.31
CA LYS A 410 3.44 -16.79 2.80
C LYS A 410 2.60 -17.02 4.06
N GLY A 411 2.47 -18.25 4.53
CA GLY A 411 1.82 -18.62 5.80
C GLY A 411 2.62 -18.28 7.06
N THR A 412 3.44 -17.22 7.02
CA THR A 412 4.39 -16.88 8.09
C THR A 412 3.72 -16.26 9.32
N ASP A 413 2.54 -15.68 9.15
CA ASP A 413 1.78 -15.07 10.23
C ASP A 413 0.31 -14.88 9.84
N ILE A 414 -0.52 -14.51 10.82
CA ILE A 414 -1.97 -14.32 10.71
C ILE A 414 -2.34 -13.53 9.45
N LEU A 415 -1.64 -12.42 9.20
CA LEU A 415 -2.02 -11.48 8.15
C LEU A 415 -1.28 -11.69 6.84
N ALA A 416 -0.06 -12.21 6.86
CA ALA A 416 0.68 -12.55 5.64
C ALA A 416 -0.07 -13.57 4.77
N GLY A 417 -0.69 -14.58 5.38
CA GLY A 417 -1.46 -15.62 4.68
C GLY A 417 -2.83 -15.16 4.16
N ALA A 418 -3.37 -14.03 4.63
CA ALA A 418 -4.73 -13.57 4.32
C ALA A 418 -4.88 -12.82 2.97
N ARG A 419 -3.91 -12.93 2.05
CA ARG A 419 -3.89 -12.15 0.79
C ARG A 419 -5.08 -12.46 -0.13
N SER A 420 -5.50 -13.71 -0.21
CA SER A 420 -6.64 -14.11 -1.03
C SER A 420 -7.93 -13.44 -0.56
N LEU A 421 -8.15 -13.38 0.77
CA LEU A 421 -9.30 -12.68 1.35
C LEU A 421 -9.25 -11.17 1.09
N GLN A 422 -8.05 -10.58 1.08
CA GLN A 422 -7.88 -9.19 0.67
C GLN A 422 -8.40 -8.97 -0.75
N TYR A 423 -8.01 -9.83 -1.70
CA TYR A 423 -8.44 -9.69 -3.09
C TYR A 423 -9.96 -9.79 -3.23
N VAL A 424 -10.58 -10.73 -2.51
CA VAL A 424 -12.04 -10.85 -2.47
C VAL A 424 -12.68 -9.56 -1.92
N ALA A 425 -12.16 -9.03 -0.81
CA ALA A 425 -12.64 -7.78 -0.20
C ALA A 425 -12.48 -6.56 -1.13
N ASP A 426 -11.34 -6.47 -1.84
CA ASP A 426 -10.99 -5.36 -2.74
C ASP A 426 -11.85 -5.35 -4.01
N TRP A 427 -12.25 -6.54 -4.49
CA TRP A 427 -13.06 -6.68 -5.69
C TRP A 427 -14.57 -6.73 -5.42
N ASP A 428 -15.00 -6.97 -4.19
CA ASP A 428 -16.43 -6.91 -3.81
C ASP A 428 -16.90 -5.45 -3.80
N THR A 429 -17.50 -5.00 -4.89
CA THR A 429 -18.02 -3.64 -5.04
C THR A 429 -19.51 -3.65 -5.38
N PRO A 430 -20.23 -2.51 -5.27
CA PRO A 430 -21.63 -2.44 -5.68
C PRO A 430 -21.87 -2.92 -7.13
N ASP A 431 -20.91 -2.69 -8.02
CA ASP A 431 -20.92 -3.07 -9.44
C ASP A 431 -20.34 -4.47 -9.71
N ASN A 432 -19.67 -5.08 -8.74
CA ASN A 432 -19.02 -6.38 -8.83
C ASN A 432 -19.29 -7.19 -7.56
N ARG A 433 -20.56 -7.55 -7.35
CA ARG A 433 -21.06 -8.19 -6.12
C ARG A 433 -20.63 -9.66 -6.03
N ILE A 434 -19.43 -9.88 -5.52
CA ILE A 434 -18.86 -11.22 -5.30
C ILE A 434 -19.45 -11.86 -4.05
N LEU A 435 -19.66 -11.06 -3.01
CA LEU A 435 -20.15 -11.53 -1.71
C LEU A 435 -21.65 -11.28 -1.58
N ALA A 436 -22.31 -12.04 -0.70
CA ALA A 436 -23.72 -11.85 -0.35
C ALA A 436 -24.03 -10.38 0.02
N ASP A 437 -25.26 -9.90 -0.24
CA ASP A 437 -25.57 -8.45 -0.23
C ASP A 437 -25.28 -7.74 1.10
N THR A 438 -25.38 -8.41 2.24
CA THR A 438 -25.10 -7.81 3.56
C THR A 438 -23.88 -8.41 4.24
N CYS A 439 -23.12 -7.56 4.94
CA CYS A 439 -21.93 -7.95 5.71
C CYS A 439 -22.20 -9.14 6.65
N HIS A 440 -23.34 -9.13 7.31
CA HIS A 440 -23.76 -10.14 8.29
C HIS A 440 -23.89 -11.55 7.70
N GLN A 441 -24.03 -11.67 6.39
CA GLN A 441 -24.20 -12.96 5.70
C GLN A 441 -22.87 -13.60 5.29
N ARG A 442 -21.72 -12.99 5.62
CA ARG A 442 -20.43 -13.30 5.02
C ARG A 442 -19.46 -13.87 6.06
N VAL A 443 -18.95 -15.06 5.79
CA VAL A 443 -17.96 -15.77 6.61
C VAL A 443 -16.71 -16.03 5.76
N ALA A 444 -15.54 -15.84 6.36
CA ALA A 444 -14.26 -16.22 5.79
C ALA A 444 -13.61 -17.32 6.63
N LEU A 445 -13.09 -18.36 5.98
CA LEU A 445 -12.28 -19.42 6.58
C LEU A 445 -10.89 -19.41 5.94
N LEU A 446 -9.87 -19.13 6.75
CA LEU A 446 -8.47 -19.12 6.33
C LEU A 446 -7.72 -20.26 7.01
N PHE A 447 -7.22 -21.18 6.21
CA PHE A 447 -6.23 -22.17 6.63
C PHE A 447 -4.83 -21.57 6.54
N ASN A 448 -4.16 -21.37 7.67
CA ASN A 448 -2.85 -20.71 7.71
C ASN A 448 -1.98 -21.32 8.81
N PRO A 449 -0.79 -21.87 8.48
CA PRO A 449 0.08 -22.51 9.47
C PRO A 449 0.62 -21.51 10.50
N CYS A 450 0.86 -20.26 10.11
CA CYS A 450 1.45 -19.22 10.98
C CYS A 450 2.75 -19.71 11.65
N ASP A 451 3.65 -20.31 10.88
CA ASP A 451 4.74 -21.14 11.39
C ASP A 451 6.07 -20.40 11.60
N GLU A 452 6.18 -19.11 11.27
CA GLU A 452 7.43 -18.35 11.38
C GLU A 452 7.68 -17.89 12.83
N PRO A 453 8.66 -18.47 13.56
CA PRO A 453 8.90 -18.14 14.96
C PRO A 453 9.39 -16.69 15.13
N GLN A 454 10.12 -16.17 14.14
CA GLN A 454 10.64 -14.79 14.15
C GLN A 454 9.52 -13.74 14.11
N ASN A 455 8.32 -14.11 13.65
CA ASN A 455 7.13 -13.26 13.66
C ASN A 455 6.39 -13.35 15.00
N HIS A 456 7.12 -13.24 16.12
CA HIS A 456 6.60 -13.36 17.47
C HIS A 456 5.75 -14.63 17.67
N GLY A 457 6.28 -15.78 17.21
CA GLY A 457 5.58 -17.06 17.27
C GLY A 457 4.38 -17.15 16.33
N GLY A 458 4.47 -16.58 15.12
CA GLY A 458 3.41 -16.64 14.11
C GLY A 458 2.31 -15.56 14.19
N ILE A 459 2.37 -14.66 15.17
CA ILE A 459 1.37 -13.59 15.32
C ILE A 459 1.56 -12.52 14.23
N GLY A 460 2.81 -12.14 13.97
CA GLY A 460 3.16 -11.10 13.01
C GLY A 460 4.54 -10.51 13.26
N ASN A 461 5.12 -9.87 12.25
CA ASN A 461 6.33 -9.07 12.44
C ASN A 461 6.08 -7.93 13.46
N TYR A 462 7.13 -7.22 13.87
CA TYR A 462 7.03 -6.18 14.90
C TYR A 462 5.93 -5.15 14.61
N GLY A 463 5.86 -4.66 13.37
CA GLY A 463 4.82 -3.71 12.96
C GLY A 463 3.42 -4.32 13.02
N THR A 464 3.22 -5.53 12.50
CA THR A 464 1.91 -6.20 12.54
C THR A 464 1.45 -6.45 13.97
N LYS A 465 2.32 -6.98 14.83
CA LYS A 465 1.99 -7.26 16.23
C LYS A 465 1.62 -5.98 16.98
N GLN A 466 2.40 -4.91 16.79
CA GLN A 466 2.10 -3.61 17.40
C GLN A 466 0.69 -3.13 17.04
N GLN A 467 0.32 -3.21 15.76
CA GLN A 467 -1.00 -2.76 15.31
C GLN A 467 -2.15 -3.66 15.79
N LEU A 468 -1.91 -4.97 15.91
CA LEU A 468 -2.88 -5.90 16.50
C LEU A 468 -3.07 -5.65 18.01
N GLN A 469 -2.02 -5.27 18.74
CA GLN A 469 -2.12 -4.88 20.15
C GLN A 469 -2.93 -3.59 20.34
N VAL A 470 -2.82 -2.62 19.42
CA VAL A 470 -3.69 -1.44 19.45
C VAL A 470 -5.15 -1.82 19.21
N LEU A 471 -5.41 -2.72 18.24
CA LEU A 471 -6.76 -3.25 18.00
C LEU A 471 -7.31 -3.96 19.24
N GLN A 472 -6.48 -4.80 19.89
CA GLN A 472 -6.83 -5.47 21.14
C GLN A 472 -7.25 -4.48 22.22
N ALA A 473 -6.44 -3.45 22.48
CA ALA A 473 -6.75 -2.47 23.53
C ALA A 473 -8.03 -1.65 23.21
N LEU A 474 -8.26 -1.34 21.93
CA LEU A 474 -9.51 -0.71 21.49
C LEU A 474 -10.72 -1.64 21.66
N ALA A 475 -10.55 -2.93 21.35
CA ALA A 475 -11.59 -3.93 21.51
C ALA A 475 -11.92 -4.17 23.00
N GLU A 476 -10.91 -4.27 23.87
CA GLU A 476 -11.07 -4.37 25.33
C GLU A 476 -11.88 -3.21 25.90
N LYS A 477 -11.55 -1.98 25.52
CA LYS A 477 -12.28 -0.78 25.95
C LYS A 477 -13.76 -0.84 25.56
N HIS A 478 -14.07 -1.22 24.33
CA HIS A 478 -15.47 -1.29 23.87
C HIS A 478 -16.20 -2.53 24.43
N ARG A 479 -15.51 -3.65 24.67
CA ARG A 479 -16.08 -4.81 25.38
C ARG A 479 -16.55 -4.43 26.79
N TYR A 480 -15.75 -3.66 27.53
CA TYR A 480 -16.14 -3.17 28.85
C TYR A 480 -17.41 -2.30 28.81
N GLN A 481 -17.53 -1.44 27.80
CA GLN A 481 -18.74 -0.62 27.59
C GLN A 481 -19.95 -1.47 27.19
N LEU A 482 -19.72 -2.49 26.35
CA LEU A 482 -20.73 -3.39 25.83
C LEU A 482 -21.27 -4.37 26.90
N GLN A 483 -20.49 -4.71 27.93
CA GLN A 483 -20.88 -5.70 28.95
C GLN A 483 -22.23 -5.40 29.61
N GLY A 484 -22.49 -4.13 29.97
CA GLY A 484 -23.76 -3.72 30.56
C GLY A 484 -24.93 -3.91 29.60
N GLU A 485 -24.75 -3.53 28.32
CA GLU A 485 -25.76 -3.70 27.28
C GLU A 485 -26.07 -5.17 27.01
N LEU A 486 -25.05 -6.04 26.94
CA LEU A 486 -25.22 -7.47 26.70
C LEU A 486 -25.97 -8.19 27.83
N SER A 487 -25.79 -7.78 29.08
CA SER A 487 -26.43 -8.42 30.23
C SER A 487 -27.96 -8.26 30.26
N ILE A 488 -28.50 -7.28 29.53
CA ILE A 488 -29.94 -6.92 29.55
C ILE A 488 -30.66 -7.20 28.22
N VAL A 489 -29.98 -7.75 27.21
CA VAL A 489 -30.62 -8.07 25.92
C VAL A 489 -31.67 -9.16 26.08
N THR A 490 -32.82 -9.01 25.42
CA THR A 490 -33.93 -9.99 25.50
C THR A 490 -34.07 -10.83 24.24
N SER A 491 -33.31 -10.53 23.18
CA SER A 491 -33.38 -11.24 21.91
C SER A 491 -32.03 -11.30 21.20
N LEU A 492 -31.88 -12.28 20.29
CA LEU A 492 -30.70 -12.40 19.44
C LEU A 492 -30.47 -11.14 18.58
N SER A 493 -31.53 -10.57 18.01
CA SER A 493 -31.43 -9.36 17.19
C SER A 493 -30.85 -8.17 17.97
N GLN A 494 -31.30 -7.95 19.21
CA GLN A 494 -30.75 -6.90 20.07
C GLN A 494 -29.26 -7.15 20.38
N CYS A 495 -28.89 -8.39 20.69
CA CYS A 495 -27.49 -8.78 20.92
C CYS A 495 -26.61 -8.47 19.70
N LEU A 496 -27.02 -8.91 18.50
CA LEU A 496 -26.27 -8.67 17.27
C LEU A 496 -26.15 -7.18 16.94
N ASN A 497 -27.21 -6.39 17.13
CA ASN A 497 -27.17 -4.94 16.90
C ASN A 497 -26.19 -4.23 17.85
N ALA A 498 -26.17 -4.60 19.13
CA ALA A 498 -25.24 -4.04 20.11
C ALA A 498 -23.79 -4.35 19.74
N ILE A 499 -23.49 -5.61 19.40
CA ILE A 499 -22.17 -6.04 18.94
C ILE A 499 -21.74 -5.25 17.71
N GLN A 500 -22.60 -5.14 16.69
CA GLN A 500 -22.28 -4.43 15.46
C GLN A 500 -22.00 -2.94 15.69
N HIS A 501 -22.75 -2.29 16.57
CA HIS A 501 -22.52 -0.88 16.92
C HIS A 501 -21.13 -0.68 17.52
N HIS A 502 -20.77 -1.50 18.50
CA HIS A 502 -19.46 -1.43 19.16
C HIS A 502 -18.31 -1.89 18.25
N ARG A 503 -18.55 -2.87 17.37
CA ARG A 503 -17.61 -3.28 16.32
C ARG A 503 -17.29 -2.13 15.37
N ARG A 504 -18.31 -1.44 14.85
CA ARG A 504 -18.12 -0.28 13.95
C ARG A 504 -17.32 0.83 14.63
N LYS A 505 -17.62 1.14 15.90
CA LYS A 505 -16.82 2.10 16.70
C LYS A 505 -15.37 1.65 16.84
N THR A 506 -15.14 0.39 17.17
CA THR A 506 -13.78 -0.18 17.33
C THR A 506 -12.98 -0.09 16.03
N LEU A 507 -13.56 -0.54 14.92
CA LEU A 507 -12.91 -0.49 13.60
C LEU A 507 -12.69 0.96 13.13
N SER A 508 -13.63 1.87 13.37
CA SER A 508 -13.46 3.30 13.04
C SER A 508 -12.28 3.92 13.81
N ARG A 509 -12.19 3.66 15.13
CA ARG A 509 -11.05 4.16 15.93
C ARG A 509 -9.73 3.53 15.54
N TRP A 510 -9.75 2.27 15.11
CA TRP A 510 -8.55 1.61 14.62
C TRP A 510 -8.12 2.19 13.27
N LEU A 511 -9.05 2.53 12.38
CA LEU A 511 -8.75 3.25 11.15
C LEU A 511 -8.12 4.63 11.44
N ASP A 512 -8.71 5.43 12.33
CA ASP A 512 -8.16 6.73 12.74
C ASP A 512 -6.71 6.59 13.22
N HIS A 513 -6.42 5.52 13.97
CA HIS A 513 -5.06 5.21 14.42
C HIS A 513 -4.12 4.85 13.27
N LEU A 514 -4.52 3.93 12.38
CA LEU A 514 -3.70 3.52 11.24
C LEU A 514 -3.39 4.71 10.32
N GLN A 515 -4.37 5.59 10.13
CA GLN A 515 -4.22 6.84 9.38
C GLN A 515 -3.27 7.83 10.06
N LEU A 516 -3.29 7.95 11.39
CA LEU A 516 -2.33 8.79 12.11
C LEU A 516 -0.89 8.29 11.93
N VAL A 517 -0.64 6.97 12.11
CA VAL A 517 0.72 6.40 12.01
C VAL A 517 1.26 6.46 10.59
N SER A 518 0.48 5.95 9.65
CA SER A 518 0.10 6.64 8.44
C SER A 518 0.85 7.87 7.94
N GLU A 519 0.21 8.97 8.29
CA GLU A 519 0.26 10.29 7.67
C GLU A 519 0.63 11.33 8.74
N MET A 520 1.44 10.94 9.73
CA MET A 520 1.78 11.77 10.89
C MET A 520 2.40 13.11 10.49
N ASP A 521 3.28 13.13 9.51
CA ASP A 521 3.92 14.35 9.02
C ASP A 521 2.87 15.32 8.43
N ASP A 522 2.00 14.81 7.54
CA ASP A 522 0.88 15.57 6.96
C ASP A 522 -0.07 16.09 8.07
N PHE A 523 -0.39 15.25 9.07
CA PHE A 523 -1.24 15.62 10.20
C PHE A 523 -0.61 16.75 11.02
N LEU A 524 0.67 16.64 11.37
CA LEU A 524 1.39 17.64 12.14
C LEU A 524 1.50 18.96 11.38
N ASP A 525 1.75 18.93 10.07
CA ASP A 525 1.79 20.14 9.24
C ASP A 525 0.41 20.82 9.19
N LEU A 526 -0.68 20.06 9.04
CA LEU A 526 -2.03 20.62 9.09
C LEU A 526 -2.38 21.25 10.45
N VAL A 527 -2.01 20.60 11.56
CA VAL A 527 -2.22 21.15 12.91
C VAL A 527 -1.34 22.39 13.12
N GLN A 528 -0.10 22.38 12.62
CA GLN A 528 0.82 23.50 12.73
C GLN A 528 0.32 24.72 11.94
N ASP A 529 -0.14 24.49 10.71
CA ASP A 529 -0.75 25.51 9.88
C ASP A 529 -1.96 26.15 10.58
N LEU A 530 -2.82 25.32 11.19
CA LEU A 530 -3.96 25.79 11.95
C LEU A 530 -3.54 26.62 13.17
N VAL A 531 -2.60 26.13 13.99
CA VAL A 531 -2.09 26.86 15.17
C VAL A 531 -1.54 28.23 14.78
N ARG A 532 -0.78 28.31 13.69
CA ARG A 532 -0.25 29.58 13.17
C ARG A 532 -1.34 30.50 12.65
N LEU A 533 -2.34 29.97 11.93
CA LEU A 533 -3.49 30.78 11.51
C LEU A 533 -4.29 31.29 12.72
N THR A 534 -4.45 30.49 13.77
CA THR A 534 -5.10 30.92 15.00
C THR A 534 -4.31 32.01 15.71
N GLN A 535 -2.98 31.89 15.81
CA GLN A 535 -2.11 32.96 16.32
C GLN A 535 -2.33 34.26 15.57
N VAL A 536 -2.35 34.16 14.23
CA VAL A 536 -2.60 35.28 13.35
C VAL A 536 -3.97 35.88 13.67
N LEU A 537 -5.06 35.10 13.65
CA LEU A 537 -6.43 35.58 13.90
C LEU A 537 -6.63 36.20 15.30
N ILE A 538 -5.93 35.72 16.34
CA ILE A 538 -5.97 36.31 17.70
C ILE A 538 -5.47 37.75 17.70
N LEU A 539 -4.46 38.07 16.88
CA LEU A 539 -3.95 39.45 16.74
C LEU A 539 -5.03 40.42 16.18
N PHE A 540 -6.14 39.91 15.66
CA PHE A 540 -7.25 40.66 15.06
C PHE A 540 -8.54 40.59 15.86
N GLU A 541 -8.48 40.25 17.15
CA GLU A 541 -9.62 40.24 18.08
C GLU A 541 -10.78 39.32 17.63
N GLN A 542 -10.52 38.37 16.73
CA GLN A 542 -11.50 37.34 16.37
C GLN A 542 -11.60 36.30 17.47
N ASN A 543 -12.82 35.85 17.79
CA ASN A 543 -13.09 34.97 18.92
C ASN A 543 -12.30 33.65 18.82
N PRO A 544 -11.24 33.44 19.65
CA PRO A 544 -10.36 32.29 19.52
C PRO A 544 -10.92 31.02 20.19
N VAL A 545 -11.97 31.17 21.01
CA VAL A 545 -12.55 30.08 21.81
C VAL A 545 -13.10 28.97 20.92
N LEU A 546 -13.79 29.33 19.83
CA LEU A 546 -14.40 28.37 18.91
C LEU A 546 -13.35 27.40 18.30
N TRP A 547 -12.21 27.95 17.87
CA TRP A 547 -11.17 27.18 17.19
C TRP A 547 -10.36 26.30 18.13
N GLN A 548 -10.14 26.76 19.36
CA GLN A 548 -9.43 25.99 20.37
C GLN A 548 -10.25 24.77 20.81
N GLU A 549 -11.56 24.91 20.98
CA GLU A 549 -12.47 23.80 21.28
C GLU A 549 -12.51 22.77 20.14
N GLU A 550 -12.59 23.24 18.88
CA GLU A 550 -12.58 22.35 17.72
C GLU A 550 -11.24 21.61 17.56
N LEU A 551 -10.11 22.29 17.76
CA LEU A 551 -8.79 21.66 17.72
C LEU A 551 -8.63 20.65 18.86
N GLN A 552 -9.06 20.97 20.09
CA GLN A 552 -9.03 20.03 21.22
C GLN A 552 -9.89 18.81 20.94
N ALA A 553 -11.12 19.00 20.46
CA ALA A 553 -12.01 17.91 20.07
C ALA A 553 -11.39 17.04 18.97
N LEU A 554 -10.69 17.65 18.01
CA LEU A 554 -9.99 16.94 16.94
C LEU A 554 -8.82 16.10 17.47
N LEU A 555 -7.91 16.70 18.23
CA LEU A 555 -6.75 16.00 18.80
C LEU A 555 -7.19 14.87 19.75
N SER A 556 -8.32 15.03 20.44
CA SER A 556 -8.89 13.98 21.30
C SER A 556 -9.29 12.70 20.54
N ASN A 557 -9.56 12.80 19.23
CA ASN A 557 -9.88 11.63 18.40
C ASN A 557 -8.65 10.80 18.05
N TYR A 558 -7.48 11.43 17.99
CA TYR A 558 -6.21 10.79 17.60
C TYR A 558 -5.32 10.47 18.80
N SER A 559 -5.54 11.13 19.95
CA SER A 559 -4.82 10.85 21.19
C SER A 559 -5.16 9.45 21.71
N ASN A 560 -4.12 8.68 22.04
CA ASN A 560 -4.29 7.35 22.62
C ASN A 560 -3.02 6.92 23.37
N PRO A 561 -3.14 6.05 24.40
CA PRO A 561 -1.98 5.58 25.15
C PRO A 561 -1.23 4.44 24.46
N TYR A 562 -1.77 3.88 23.37
CA TYR A 562 -1.34 2.60 22.80
C TYR A 562 -0.15 2.73 21.84
N SER A 563 0.09 3.92 21.30
CA SER A 563 1.15 4.19 20.30
C SER A 563 2.02 5.39 20.69
N LYS A 564 3.22 5.49 20.12
CA LYS A 564 4.11 6.64 20.37
C LYS A 564 3.49 7.91 19.78
N GLU A 565 2.92 7.78 18.58
CA GLU A 565 2.20 8.80 17.84
C GLU A 565 1.01 9.31 18.66
N GLY A 566 0.15 8.39 19.12
CA GLY A 566 -1.00 8.73 19.95
C GLY A 566 -0.66 9.41 21.27
N ARG A 567 0.43 9.01 21.92
CA ARG A 567 0.91 9.67 23.15
C ARG A 567 1.46 11.06 22.89
N ALA A 568 2.19 11.26 21.79
CA ALA A 568 2.64 12.57 21.38
C ALA A 568 1.45 13.51 21.10
N ILE A 569 0.38 13.01 20.46
CA ILE A 569 -0.86 13.78 20.27
C ILE A 569 -1.56 14.06 21.61
N ALA A 570 -1.54 13.11 22.56
CA ALA A 570 -2.08 13.33 23.91
C ALA A 570 -1.31 14.41 24.67
N GLU A 571 0.02 14.45 24.56
CA GLU A 571 0.86 15.49 25.16
C GLU A 571 0.56 16.87 24.57
N LEU A 572 0.42 16.95 23.24
CA LEU A 572 0.01 18.17 22.55
C LEU A 572 -1.36 18.66 23.02
N LEU A 573 -2.34 17.76 23.10
CA LEU A 573 -3.67 18.05 23.63
C LEU A 573 -3.61 18.55 25.08
N ASN A 574 -2.82 17.90 25.94
CA ASN A 574 -2.65 18.32 27.33
C ASN A 574 -2.01 19.71 27.45
N SER A 575 -1.07 20.04 26.57
CA SER A 575 -0.50 21.39 26.52
C SER A 575 -1.55 22.44 26.12
N LEU A 576 -2.41 22.14 25.14
CA LEU A 576 -3.54 23.01 24.78
C LEU A 576 -4.58 23.16 25.90
N LEU A 577 -4.88 22.09 26.64
CA LEU A 577 -5.81 22.10 27.77
C LEU A 577 -5.27 22.88 28.97
N ARG A 578 -3.94 22.92 29.16
CA ARG A 578 -3.28 23.73 30.20
C ARG A 578 -3.22 25.23 29.87
N GLY A 579 -3.60 25.62 28.65
CA GLY A 579 -3.48 27.01 28.19
C GLY A 579 -2.04 27.42 27.88
N ASP A 580 -1.17 26.46 27.48
CA ASP A 580 0.17 26.80 26.97
C ASP A 580 0.06 27.78 25.78
N SER A 581 1.03 28.69 25.64
CA SER A 581 1.04 29.65 24.54
C SER A 581 1.14 28.94 23.19
N LEU A 582 0.42 29.45 22.18
CA LEU A 582 0.46 28.86 20.84
C LEU A 582 1.88 28.81 20.25
N GLY A 583 2.78 29.72 20.65
CA GLY A 583 4.19 29.68 20.23
C GLY A 583 4.94 28.46 20.76
N LYS A 584 4.63 28.04 22.00
CA LYS A 584 5.16 26.80 22.58
C LYS A 584 4.58 25.56 21.85
N ILE A 585 3.30 25.60 21.50
CA ILE A 585 2.64 24.55 20.71
C ILE A 585 3.31 24.43 19.32
N ASP A 586 3.58 25.55 18.64
CA ASP A 586 4.26 25.55 17.33
C ASP A 586 5.67 24.93 17.39
N GLN A 587 6.42 25.19 18.47
CA GLN A 587 7.72 24.58 18.69
C GLN A 587 7.60 23.07 18.94
N GLN A 588 6.67 22.64 19.79
CA GLN A 588 6.41 21.21 20.03
C GLN A 588 6.07 20.48 18.73
N LEU A 589 5.23 21.07 17.87
CA LEU A 589 4.90 20.52 16.55
C LEU A 589 6.13 20.41 15.65
N THR A 590 7.03 21.39 15.70
CA THR A 590 8.30 21.35 14.95
C THR A 590 9.20 20.22 15.42
N ASP A 591 9.32 20.03 16.74
CA ASP A 591 10.14 18.96 17.33
C ASP A 591 9.56 17.58 17.00
N LEU A 592 8.23 17.43 17.10
CA LEU A 592 7.52 16.21 16.72
C LEU A 592 7.73 15.88 15.24
N ARG A 593 7.65 16.87 14.34
CA ARG A 593 7.90 16.64 12.90
C ARG A 593 9.32 16.15 12.65
N CYS A 594 10.32 16.77 13.29
CA CYS A 594 11.71 16.31 13.19
C CYS A 594 11.88 14.86 13.67
N HIS A 595 11.13 14.46 14.70
CA HIS A 595 11.14 13.08 15.21
C HIS A 595 10.47 12.09 14.24
N TYR A 596 9.28 12.43 13.71
CA TYR A 596 8.47 11.51 12.91
C TYR A 596 8.83 11.46 11.43
N HIS A 597 9.59 12.42 10.91
CA HIS A 597 10.04 12.47 9.51
C HIS A 597 10.73 11.18 9.04
N ASN A 598 11.52 10.54 9.91
CA ASN A 598 12.29 9.33 9.59
C ASN A 598 11.62 8.03 10.05
N THR A 599 10.40 8.10 10.58
CA THR A 599 9.70 6.88 11.02
C THR A 599 9.23 6.06 9.81
N ILE A 600 8.94 4.78 10.01
CA ILE A 600 8.57 3.89 8.89
C ILE A 600 7.09 4.10 8.46
N GLY A 601 6.29 4.77 9.31
CA GLY A 601 4.85 4.88 9.13
C GLY A 601 4.23 3.50 9.30
N LEU A 602 3.32 3.11 8.40
CA LEU A 602 2.77 1.75 8.42
C LEU A 602 3.84 0.67 8.22
N GLY A 603 4.81 0.92 7.34
CA GLY A 603 5.72 -0.12 6.87
C GLY A 603 5.00 -1.39 6.37
N PRO A 604 5.71 -2.51 6.27
CA PRO A 604 5.09 -3.79 5.87
C PRO A 604 4.05 -4.28 6.88
N GLY A 605 4.24 -3.98 8.17
CA GLY A 605 3.37 -4.44 9.25
C GLY A 605 1.98 -3.80 9.22
N GLY A 606 1.94 -2.48 9.06
CA GLY A 606 0.69 -1.71 8.96
C GLY A 606 -0.06 -1.93 7.66
N GLN A 607 0.62 -2.19 6.53
CA GLN A 607 -0.06 -2.62 5.29
C GLN A 607 -0.83 -3.94 5.49
N ARG A 608 -0.26 -4.88 6.26
CA ARG A 608 -0.95 -6.13 6.64
C ARG A 608 -2.14 -5.85 7.58
N SER A 609 -2.03 -4.85 8.46
CA SER A 609 -3.14 -4.42 9.31
C SER A 609 -4.29 -3.80 8.52
N LEU A 610 -4.01 -3.00 7.47
CA LEU A 610 -5.02 -2.51 6.55
C LEU A 610 -5.74 -3.63 5.81
N ARG A 611 -5.03 -4.72 5.47
CA ARG A 611 -5.65 -5.93 4.94
C ARG A 611 -6.66 -6.53 5.93
N LEU A 612 -6.29 -6.68 7.20
CA LEU A 612 -7.25 -7.16 8.21
C LEU A 612 -8.44 -6.21 8.33
N TYR A 613 -8.21 -4.90 8.36
CA TYR A 613 -9.27 -3.90 8.39
C TYR A 613 -10.28 -4.12 7.25
N ARG A 614 -9.82 -4.24 6.00
CA ARG A 614 -10.68 -4.53 4.84
C ARG A 614 -11.45 -5.84 4.99
N ILE A 615 -10.81 -6.89 5.50
CA ILE A 615 -11.46 -8.18 5.76
C ILE A 615 -12.57 -8.02 6.82
N LEU A 616 -12.29 -7.37 7.94
CA LEU A 616 -13.27 -7.17 9.03
C LEU A 616 -14.42 -6.23 8.68
N GLN A 617 -14.23 -5.34 7.68
CA GLN A 617 -15.33 -4.55 7.10
C GLN A 617 -16.25 -5.38 6.22
N LYS A 618 -15.69 -6.39 5.54
CA LYS A 618 -16.40 -7.18 4.52
C LYS A 618 -16.99 -8.47 5.05
N PHE A 619 -16.43 -9.05 6.09
CA PHE A 619 -16.88 -10.32 6.67
C PHE A 619 -17.33 -10.12 8.12
N GLU A 620 -18.50 -10.68 8.45
CA GLU A 620 -18.96 -10.73 9.84
C GLU A 620 -18.02 -11.60 10.68
N VAL A 621 -17.59 -12.74 10.12
CA VAL A 621 -16.73 -13.69 10.81
C VAL A 621 -15.49 -14.01 9.98
N LEU A 622 -14.32 -13.94 10.62
CA LEU A 622 -13.05 -14.45 10.12
C LEU A 622 -12.60 -15.61 11.01
N ILE A 623 -12.61 -16.82 10.45
CA ILE A 623 -12.12 -18.03 11.08
C ILE A 623 -10.68 -18.26 10.61
N LEU A 624 -9.75 -18.35 11.56
CA LEU A 624 -8.37 -18.76 11.33
C LEU A 624 -8.15 -20.18 11.86
N ALA A 625 -7.92 -21.13 10.96
CA ALA A 625 -7.58 -22.50 11.32
C ALA A 625 -6.06 -22.70 11.25
N THR A 626 -5.45 -23.07 12.36
CA THR A 626 -3.99 -23.19 12.51
C THR A 626 -3.62 -24.27 13.51
N THR A 627 -2.40 -24.80 13.43
CA THR A 627 -1.79 -25.68 14.43
C THR A 627 -0.97 -24.91 15.47
N ASN A 628 -0.86 -23.58 15.36
CA ASN A 628 -0.03 -22.78 16.24
C ASN A 628 -0.81 -22.27 17.47
N ASN A 629 -0.61 -22.90 18.63
CA ASN A 629 -1.27 -22.54 19.89
C ASN A 629 -0.98 -21.09 20.34
N ASN A 630 0.23 -20.56 20.11
CA ASN A 630 0.54 -19.17 20.48
C ASN A 630 -0.36 -18.17 19.73
N VAL A 631 -0.70 -18.49 18.48
CA VAL A 631 -1.62 -17.68 17.68
C VAL A 631 -3.04 -17.81 18.21
N LEU A 632 -3.48 -19.02 18.54
CA LEU A 632 -4.81 -19.27 19.09
C LEU A 632 -5.03 -18.54 20.42
N ASP A 633 -4.06 -18.62 21.33
CA ASP A 633 -4.08 -17.89 22.61
C ASP A 633 -4.16 -16.38 22.40
N PHE A 634 -3.41 -15.86 21.42
CA PHE A 634 -3.45 -14.45 21.07
C PHE A 634 -4.81 -14.04 20.49
N LEU A 635 -5.43 -14.87 19.64
CA LEU A 635 -6.75 -14.59 19.09
C LEU A 635 -7.83 -14.55 20.18
N GLU A 636 -7.78 -15.46 21.16
CA GLU A 636 -8.70 -15.46 22.29
C GLU A 636 -8.53 -14.22 23.16
N GLN A 637 -7.31 -13.70 23.33
CA GLN A 637 -7.06 -12.42 24.01
C GLN A 637 -7.59 -11.22 23.19
N LEU A 638 -7.35 -11.25 21.87
CA LEU A 638 -7.76 -10.18 20.95
C LEU A 638 -9.28 -10.02 20.92
N ASP A 639 -10.02 -11.12 20.78
CA ASP A 639 -11.48 -11.11 20.61
C ASP A 639 -12.12 -12.31 21.31
N PRO A 640 -12.23 -12.34 22.66
CA PRO A 640 -12.74 -13.46 23.45
C PRO A 640 -14.24 -13.74 23.25
N ASP A 641 -14.70 -14.95 23.61
CA ASP A 641 -16.12 -15.31 23.52
C ASP A 641 -16.92 -14.58 24.61
N LEU A 642 -17.94 -13.85 24.17
CA LEU A 642 -18.82 -13.04 24.99
C LEU A 642 -20.08 -13.80 25.43
N CYS A 643 -20.24 -15.07 25.06
CA CYS A 643 -21.43 -15.85 25.44
C CYS A 643 -21.68 -15.87 26.96
N ALA A 644 -20.61 -15.83 27.77
CA ALA A 644 -20.73 -15.78 29.23
C ALA A 644 -21.36 -14.47 29.77
N LEU A 645 -21.43 -13.42 28.96
CA LEU A 645 -22.03 -12.12 29.31
C LEU A 645 -23.51 -12.04 28.92
N LEU A 646 -24.04 -13.03 28.21
CA LEU A 646 -25.40 -13.04 27.69
C LEU A 646 -26.37 -13.75 28.65
N PRO A 647 -27.64 -13.32 28.71
CA PRO A 647 -28.71 -14.11 29.33
C PRO A 647 -28.83 -15.50 28.71
N ASP A 648 -29.16 -16.50 29.52
CA ASP A 648 -29.19 -17.92 29.11
C ASP A 648 -30.02 -18.17 27.84
N ALA A 649 -31.18 -17.53 27.72
CA ALA A 649 -32.05 -17.68 26.55
C ALA A 649 -31.37 -17.29 25.23
N VAL A 650 -30.48 -16.29 25.26
CA VAL A 650 -29.72 -15.84 24.09
C VAL A 650 -28.43 -16.66 23.95
N ALA A 651 -27.71 -16.91 25.05
CA ALA A 651 -26.50 -17.74 25.05
C ALA A 651 -26.75 -19.16 24.52
N ASN A 652 -27.90 -19.75 24.83
CA ASN A 652 -28.32 -21.06 24.32
C ASN A 652 -28.40 -21.07 22.79
N ARG A 653 -28.83 -19.97 22.14
CA ARG A 653 -28.89 -19.89 20.67
C ARG A 653 -27.52 -20.02 20.02
N PHE A 654 -26.49 -19.43 20.62
CA PHE A 654 -25.12 -19.56 20.14
C PHE A 654 -24.59 -20.99 20.35
N ARG A 655 -24.79 -21.54 21.56
CA ARG A 655 -24.35 -22.91 21.91
C ARG A 655 -25.01 -24.00 21.05
N GLU A 656 -26.32 -23.93 20.85
CA GLU A 656 -27.08 -24.88 20.01
C GLU A 656 -26.56 -24.93 18.57
N ASN A 657 -26.09 -23.79 18.05
CA ASN A 657 -25.57 -23.67 16.69
C ASN A 657 -24.04 -23.83 16.61
N ARG A 658 -23.36 -24.12 17.74
CA ARG A 658 -21.90 -24.26 17.81
C ARG A 658 -21.14 -23.04 17.27
N VAL A 659 -21.64 -21.85 17.58
CA VAL A 659 -21.04 -20.56 17.21
C VAL A 659 -20.71 -19.76 18.47
N SER A 660 -19.68 -18.93 18.42
CA SER A 660 -19.31 -18.02 19.50
C SER A 660 -19.85 -16.61 19.28
N CYS A 661 -20.08 -15.88 20.36
CA CYS A 661 -20.44 -14.46 20.32
C CYS A 661 -19.17 -13.61 20.46
N ARG A 662 -18.80 -12.82 19.45
CA ARG A 662 -17.51 -12.13 19.39
C ARG A 662 -17.70 -10.66 19.00
N LEU A 663 -16.84 -9.76 19.47
CA LEU A 663 -16.94 -8.33 19.14
C LEU A 663 -16.43 -8.05 17.72
N LEU A 664 -15.23 -8.54 17.40
CA LEU A 664 -14.58 -8.37 16.09
C LEU A 664 -14.91 -9.51 15.11
N GLY A 665 -15.55 -10.57 15.58
CA GLY A 665 -15.88 -11.74 14.76
C GLY A 665 -14.65 -12.56 14.37
N ILE A 666 -13.57 -12.52 15.14
CA ILE A 666 -12.36 -13.30 14.89
C ILE A 666 -12.42 -14.59 15.71
N VAL A 667 -12.20 -15.73 15.06
CA VAL A 667 -12.31 -17.06 15.68
C VAL A 667 -11.08 -17.89 15.34
N GLY A 668 -10.45 -18.49 16.34
CA GLY A 668 -9.37 -19.47 16.16
C GLY A 668 -9.90 -20.90 16.19
N ILE A 669 -9.40 -21.77 15.31
CA ILE A 669 -9.65 -23.22 15.36
C ILE A 669 -8.32 -23.96 15.47
N ASN A 670 -8.20 -24.80 16.51
CA ASN A 670 -7.02 -25.62 16.75
C ASN A 670 -7.00 -26.86 15.85
N LEU A 671 -6.16 -26.86 14.83
CA LEU A 671 -5.99 -28.01 13.93
C LEU A 671 -5.17 -29.16 14.55
N ASN A 672 -4.63 -29.00 15.76
CA ASN A 672 -4.09 -30.13 16.52
C ASN A 672 -5.20 -30.97 17.18
N GLU A 673 -6.38 -30.37 17.38
CA GLU A 673 -7.53 -31.00 18.05
C GLU A 673 -8.67 -31.31 17.07
N HIS A 674 -8.70 -30.60 15.94
CA HIS A 674 -9.74 -30.69 14.93
C HIS A 674 -9.15 -30.92 13.54
N THR A 675 -9.92 -31.56 12.65
CA THR A 675 -9.50 -31.72 11.25
C THR A 675 -9.86 -30.48 10.43
N CYS A 676 -9.29 -30.35 9.22
CA CYS A 676 -9.71 -29.33 8.27
C CYS A 676 -11.21 -29.43 7.93
N GLN A 677 -11.76 -30.65 7.90
CA GLN A 677 -13.20 -30.86 7.69
C GLN A 677 -14.02 -30.28 8.85
N THR A 678 -13.60 -30.51 10.10
CA THR A 678 -14.28 -29.92 11.26
C THR A 678 -14.23 -28.39 11.21
N ALA A 679 -13.12 -27.79 10.80
CA ALA A 679 -13.01 -26.34 10.61
C ALA A 679 -13.98 -25.81 9.54
N LEU A 680 -14.15 -26.55 8.43
CA LEU A 680 -15.15 -26.25 7.41
C LEU A 680 -16.58 -26.35 7.95
N ASP A 681 -16.88 -27.39 8.74
CA ASP A 681 -18.20 -27.55 9.36
C ASP A 681 -18.53 -26.37 10.29
N TYR A 682 -17.55 -25.87 11.04
CA TYR A 682 -17.70 -24.62 11.80
C TYR A 682 -18.03 -23.43 10.88
N GLY A 683 -17.28 -23.23 9.80
CA GLY A 683 -17.57 -22.18 8.81
C GLY A 683 -19.00 -22.24 8.28
N ILE A 684 -19.49 -23.43 7.95
CA ILE A 684 -20.86 -23.66 7.48
C ILE A 684 -21.89 -23.35 8.59
N ASN A 685 -21.61 -23.71 9.84
CA ASN A 685 -22.48 -23.40 10.98
C ASN A 685 -22.62 -21.90 11.20
N TYR A 686 -21.52 -21.14 11.15
CA TYR A 686 -21.56 -19.68 11.20
C TYR A 686 -22.41 -19.10 10.07
N THR A 687 -22.23 -19.59 8.83
CA THR A 687 -23.04 -19.13 7.70
C THR A 687 -24.52 -19.40 7.93
N LYS A 688 -24.90 -20.60 8.39
CA LYS A 688 -26.30 -20.95 8.66
C LYS A 688 -26.89 -20.15 9.83
N PHE A 689 -26.10 -19.89 10.87
CA PHE A 689 -26.53 -19.12 12.04
C PHE A 689 -26.89 -17.68 11.68
N TYR A 690 -26.03 -17.00 10.91
CA TYR A 690 -26.30 -15.64 10.46
C TYR A 690 -27.24 -15.59 9.24
N HIS A 691 -27.44 -16.73 8.56
CA HIS A 691 -28.31 -16.83 7.40
C HIS A 691 -29.28 -18.03 7.43
N PRO A 692 -30.21 -18.10 8.39
CA PRO A 692 -31.10 -19.25 8.55
C PRO A 692 -32.07 -19.46 7.37
N LEU A 693 -32.30 -18.41 6.56
CA LEU A 693 -33.22 -18.45 5.41
C LEU A 693 -32.59 -18.94 4.10
N VAL A 694 -31.28 -19.18 4.04
CA VAL A 694 -30.61 -19.74 2.85
C VAL A 694 -30.27 -21.20 3.15
N PRO A 695 -31.06 -22.16 2.62
CA PRO A 695 -30.86 -23.57 2.91
C PRO A 695 -29.54 -24.10 2.35
N ASN A 696 -29.06 -23.53 1.24
CA ASN A 696 -27.84 -23.91 0.54
C ASN A 696 -26.90 -22.71 0.39
N PRO A 697 -26.03 -22.44 1.38
CA PRO A 697 -25.08 -21.33 1.29
C PRO A 697 -24.14 -21.53 0.11
N GLN A 698 -23.88 -20.46 -0.63
CA GLN A 698 -22.92 -20.48 -1.74
C GLN A 698 -21.50 -20.41 -1.18
N ILE A 699 -20.68 -21.40 -1.51
CA ILE A 699 -19.32 -21.58 -0.97
C ILE A 699 -18.32 -21.43 -2.12
N GLY A 700 -17.28 -20.64 -1.89
CA GLY A 700 -16.16 -20.49 -2.82
C GLY A 700 -14.83 -20.87 -2.17
N PHE A 701 -14.03 -21.70 -2.84
CA PHE A 701 -12.68 -22.05 -2.42
C PHE A 701 -11.62 -21.39 -3.31
N LEU A 702 -10.75 -20.59 -2.69
CA LEU A 702 -9.67 -19.84 -3.33
C LEU A 702 -8.30 -20.31 -2.77
N PRO A 703 -7.55 -21.15 -3.49
CA PRO A 703 -6.24 -21.64 -3.05
C PRO A 703 -5.14 -20.57 -3.13
N GLN A 704 -5.38 -19.47 -3.85
CA GLN A 704 -4.43 -18.37 -4.04
C GLN A 704 -5.17 -17.07 -4.38
N PRO A 705 -4.48 -15.90 -4.35
CA PRO A 705 -5.10 -14.62 -4.72
C PRO A 705 -5.52 -14.61 -6.19
N LEU A 706 -6.80 -14.31 -6.43
CA LEU A 706 -7.41 -14.28 -7.76
C LEU A 706 -8.25 -13.01 -7.92
N ILE A 707 -8.36 -12.51 -9.15
CA ILE A 707 -9.30 -11.46 -9.50
C ILE A 707 -10.66 -12.11 -9.74
N LEU A 708 -11.61 -11.90 -8.83
CA LEU A 708 -12.96 -12.39 -9.01
C LEU A 708 -13.84 -11.35 -9.70
N ARG A 709 -14.62 -11.78 -10.68
CA ARG A 709 -15.62 -10.95 -11.37
C ARG A 709 -16.97 -11.62 -11.39
N ARG A 710 -18.04 -10.85 -11.21
CA ARG A 710 -19.40 -11.35 -11.41
C ARG A 710 -19.59 -11.69 -12.89
N CYS A 711 -20.17 -12.86 -13.18
CA CYS A 711 -20.62 -13.24 -14.52
C CYS A 711 -21.59 -12.23 -15.11
#